data_AF-A0A078B338-F1
#
_entry.id   AF-A0A078B338-F1
#
_cell.length_a   1.000
_cell.length_b   1.000
_cell.length_c   1.000
_cell.angle_alpha   90.00
_cell.angle_beta   90.00
_cell.angle_gamma   90.00
#
_symmetry.space_group_name_H-M   'P 1'
#
loop_
_entity.id
_entity.type
_entity.pdbx_description
1 polymer ?
#
loop_
_entity_poly.entity_id
_entity_poly.type
_entity_poly.pdbx_seq_one_letter_code
_entity_poly.pdbx_strand_id
1 'polypeptide(L)'
;MKAACEQLQIQEVVGIRGYTNIDVKLFGQKQVTKMWNPLMYALVFKRHDIMKYLIEQRMVNAKLCLRDPVHSGEYSEVSPQYEVRSKCFAVLVSIYNKDWVTLNYLLNSLHQLWSYHELEIIFQELNNVKEQSEINLCLEAILKSKTFESIFLNRCFKHQMELLTKVIRGDLFDAGDPSIQKIIDNYFSNNPYTTAYLVVLLKSNHYKPEKIKILLRKSPKEIIQNQRKQFLSLVGELQLTQRDGSEEIIQQILKLLNSESQYTLTGIYSIILNSTKNGDISKLQEYIFKCQFTEINQITNEEDQVQHEPSDIEKMLDIAEIVLKNWDSKGQSIVDVKCFHKNDSPSGSDTSLKVRQNDYKYISEWNPLLLAVYYNHMHIVRYFCEIVKINLRSTLAMSKGGELPLMYTLACAIVKPQCTDIFQYIWNNYSFVWDYKCLKQALLIIINYERIDLLLFVLRSKTAQSLFLSFSYHFRIQFLSQFVENYFDQSPELLERMEIEERNRINKIANIFKNEICEQPYAPISMIIFLYVHPDQRRFVNTYYNVTDIDIERFIRSNYDSAKNIVEGFSSDESVQQLREEIPNFKDIKVQLLNLSTKIQNHPQYLSMTKTKEVSKKKSMNMMQEVDMIQLNIDIEDESTRNESSQLGIKDVDSLTLPIY
;
A
#
# COMPACT_ATOMS: atom_id res chain seq x y z
N MET A 1 14.91 -23.81 8.91
CA MET A 1 14.32 -22.47 9.12
C MET A 1 13.53 -22.39 10.42
N LYS A 2 12.41 -23.11 10.58
CA LYS A 2 11.61 -23.11 11.83
C LYS A 2 12.46 -23.33 13.09
N ALA A 3 13.22 -24.42 13.14
CA ALA A 3 14.14 -24.72 14.25
C ALA A 3 15.18 -23.60 14.49
N ALA A 4 15.69 -22.95 13.43
CA ALA A 4 16.64 -21.84 13.57
C ALA A 4 15.96 -20.57 14.10
N CYS A 5 14.76 -20.24 13.64
CA CYS A 5 13.97 -19.12 14.17
C CYS A 5 13.59 -19.34 15.64
N GLU A 6 13.27 -20.57 16.01
CA GLU A 6 12.95 -20.96 17.39
C GLU A 6 14.20 -20.93 18.28
N GLN A 7 15.32 -21.50 17.81
CA GLN A 7 16.58 -21.54 18.54
C GLN A 7 17.21 -20.15 18.73
N LEU A 8 17.11 -19.28 17.71
CA LEU A 8 17.64 -17.91 17.76
C LEU A 8 16.64 -16.90 18.34
N GLN A 9 15.49 -17.35 18.84
CA GLN A 9 14.41 -16.49 19.35
C GLN A 9 14.05 -15.34 18.38
N ILE A 10 14.10 -15.59 17.06
CA ILE A 10 13.81 -14.56 16.04
C ILE A 10 12.31 -14.27 16.11
N GLN A 11 11.96 -13.20 16.84
CA GLN A 11 10.56 -12.81 17.07
C GLN A 11 9.89 -12.35 15.77
N GLU A 12 10.63 -11.65 14.89
CA GLU A 12 10.12 -11.22 13.58
C GLU A 12 11.12 -11.53 12.46
N VAL A 13 10.63 -12.14 11.37
CA VAL A 13 11.42 -12.37 10.15
C VAL A 13 11.16 -11.21 9.19
N VAL A 14 11.74 -10.05 9.52
CA VAL A 14 11.45 -8.81 8.78
C VAL A 14 12.21 -8.68 7.45
N GLY A 15 13.03 -9.68 7.14
CA GLY A 15 13.70 -9.84 5.85
C GLY A 15 14.93 -10.73 5.97
N ILE A 16 14.83 -11.98 5.51
CA ILE A 16 16.01 -12.76 5.12
C ILE A 16 16.10 -12.64 3.60
N ARG A 17 17.09 -11.89 3.12
CA ARG A 17 17.39 -11.83 1.69
C ARG A 17 18.13 -13.10 1.31
N GLY A 18 17.73 -13.74 0.22
CA GLY A 18 18.30 -15.03 -0.13
C GLY A 18 19.76 -14.92 -0.54
N TYR A 19 20.54 -15.88 -0.07
CA TYR A 19 21.99 -15.97 -0.22
C TYR A 19 22.44 -16.49 -1.58
N THR A 20 21.50 -16.70 -2.50
CA THR A 20 21.72 -17.63 -3.60
C THR A 20 21.33 -17.00 -4.92
N ASN A 21 22.28 -16.94 -5.85
CA ASN A 21 22.03 -16.72 -7.28
C ASN A 21 21.30 -17.95 -7.87
N ILE A 22 20.11 -18.27 -7.34
CA ILE A 22 19.25 -19.28 -7.94
C ILE A 22 18.58 -18.63 -9.13
N ASP A 23 18.80 -19.23 -10.29
CA ASP A 23 18.11 -18.89 -11.52
C ASP A 23 16.67 -19.35 -11.42
N VAL A 24 15.80 -18.48 -10.89
CA VAL A 24 14.36 -18.72 -10.93
C VAL A 24 13.81 -18.14 -12.23
N LYS A 25 13.09 -18.97 -13.00
CA LYS A 25 12.30 -18.51 -14.14
C LYS A 25 10.86 -18.33 -13.71
N LEU A 26 10.37 -17.10 -13.68
CA LEU A 26 8.96 -16.76 -13.49
C LEU A 26 8.46 -16.01 -14.73
N PHE A 27 7.24 -16.31 -15.16
CA PHE A 27 6.63 -15.64 -16.32
C PHE A 27 7.47 -15.75 -17.61
N GLY A 28 8.24 -16.84 -17.75
CA GLY A 28 9.18 -17.03 -18.87
C GLY A 28 10.47 -16.22 -18.79
N GLN A 29 10.66 -15.40 -17.75
CA GLN A 29 11.83 -14.54 -17.55
C GLN A 29 12.68 -14.99 -16.37
N LYS A 30 14.00 -14.84 -16.49
CA LYS A 30 14.93 -15.08 -15.39
C LYS A 30 14.82 -13.93 -14.38
N GLN A 31 14.57 -14.26 -13.12
CA GLN A 31 14.35 -13.30 -12.05
C GLN A 31 15.61 -13.09 -11.22
N VAL A 32 15.86 -11.83 -10.84
CA VAL A 32 16.94 -11.48 -9.92
C VAL A 32 16.46 -11.70 -8.49
N THR A 33 16.96 -12.77 -7.86
CA THR A 33 16.49 -13.18 -6.53
C THR A 33 17.21 -12.50 -5.36
N LYS A 34 18.21 -11.64 -5.62
CA LYS A 34 19.02 -10.95 -4.59
C LYS A 34 18.19 -10.14 -3.58
N MET A 35 17.05 -9.61 -4.02
CA MET A 35 16.16 -8.78 -3.20
C MET A 35 14.96 -9.55 -2.62
N TRP A 36 14.89 -10.86 -2.86
CA TRP A 36 13.77 -11.66 -2.43
C TRP A 36 13.77 -11.85 -0.92
N ASN A 37 12.61 -11.69 -0.31
CA ASN A 37 12.39 -12.02 1.10
C ASN A 37 12.00 -13.51 1.26
N PRO A 38 11.92 -14.05 2.49
CA PRO A 38 11.69 -15.48 2.72
C PRO A 38 10.33 -15.96 2.26
N LEU A 39 9.36 -15.06 2.26
CA LEU A 39 8.00 -15.34 1.84
C LEU A 39 7.96 -15.61 0.34
N MET A 40 8.72 -14.86 -0.46
CA MET A 40 8.87 -15.09 -1.90
C MET A 40 9.54 -16.43 -2.21
N TYR A 41 10.59 -16.79 -1.46
CA TYR A 41 11.19 -18.12 -1.62
C TYR A 41 10.24 -19.24 -1.24
N ALA A 42 9.52 -19.09 -0.12
CA ALA A 42 8.51 -20.06 0.29
C ALA A 42 7.45 -20.24 -0.79
N LEU A 43 6.97 -19.14 -1.36
CA LEU A 43 6.00 -19.12 -2.45
C LEU A 43 6.52 -19.81 -3.72
N VAL A 44 7.70 -19.45 -4.21
CA VAL A 44 8.27 -19.99 -5.45
C VAL A 44 8.58 -21.47 -5.34
N PHE A 45 9.02 -21.93 -4.17
CA PHE A 45 9.31 -23.34 -3.91
C PHE A 45 8.10 -24.11 -3.35
N LYS A 46 6.88 -23.57 -3.45
CA LYS A 46 5.61 -24.21 -3.02
C LYS A 46 5.63 -24.70 -1.57
N ARG A 47 6.27 -23.95 -0.69
CA ARG A 47 6.38 -24.21 0.76
C ARG A 47 5.28 -23.47 1.52
N HIS A 48 4.03 -23.90 1.29
CA HIS A 48 2.84 -23.33 1.92
C HIS A 48 2.95 -23.30 3.46
N ASP A 49 3.50 -24.37 4.06
CA ASP A 49 3.77 -24.50 5.49
C ASP A 49 4.67 -23.37 6.04
N ILE A 50 5.73 -23.06 5.30
CA ILE A 50 6.68 -22.00 5.65
C ILE A 50 6.03 -20.63 5.51
N MET A 51 5.29 -20.40 4.42
CA MET A 51 4.58 -19.15 4.18
C MET A 51 3.58 -18.85 5.31
N LYS A 52 2.76 -19.85 5.68
CA LYS A 52 1.79 -19.76 6.76
C LYS A 52 2.47 -19.47 8.11
N TYR A 53 3.57 -20.17 8.40
CA TYR A 53 4.38 -19.91 9.60
C TYR A 53 4.90 -18.47 9.67
N LEU A 54 5.43 -17.94 8.56
CA LEU A 54 5.96 -16.57 8.52
C LEU A 54 4.86 -15.52 8.73
N ILE A 55 3.71 -15.69 8.08
CA ILE A 55 2.62 -14.72 8.16
C ILE A 55 1.91 -14.81 9.51
N GLU A 56 1.51 -16.01 9.93
CA GLU A 56 0.63 -16.18 11.10
C GLU A 56 1.38 -16.24 12.43
N GLN A 57 2.59 -16.81 12.45
CA GLN A 57 3.36 -16.98 13.69
C GLN A 57 4.45 -15.94 13.87
N ARG A 58 5.02 -15.43 12.77
CA ARG A 58 6.05 -14.39 12.79
C ARG A 58 5.53 -13.00 12.41
N MET A 59 4.21 -12.88 12.19
CA MET A 59 3.50 -11.62 11.96
C MET A 59 4.14 -10.76 10.86
N VAL A 60 4.71 -11.40 9.84
CA VAL A 60 5.32 -10.71 8.71
C VAL A 60 4.26 -9.90 7.97
N ASN A 61 4.58 -8.67 7.59
CA ASN A 61 3.67 -7.83 6.82
C ASN A 61 3.48 -8.40 5.41
N ALA A 62 2.48 -9.28 5.26
CA ALA A 62 2.19 -10.00 4.03
C ALA A 62 1.93 -9.05 2.85
N LYS A 63 1.30 -7.88 3.07
CA LYS A 63 1.02 -6.90 2.01
C LYS A 63 2.28 -6.39 1.33
N LEU A 64 3.39 -6.29 2.06
CA LEU A 64 4.66 -5.77 1.54
C LEU A 64 5.57 -6.91 1.10
N CYS A 65 5.57 -8.02 1.84
CA CYS A 65 6.44 -9.16 1.55
C CYS A 65 5.95 -10.03 0.38
N LEU A 66 4.66 -9.96 0.00
CA LEU A 66 4.10 -10.69 -1.15
C LEU A 66 4.16 -9.91 -2.47
N ARG A 67 4.65 -8.67 -2.45
CA ARG A 67 4.80 -7.85 -3.67
C ARG A 67 6.01 -8.30 -4.49
N ASP A 68 6.06 -7.92 -5.76
CA ASP A 68 7.27 -8.07 -6.58
C ASP A 68 8.42 -7.29 -5.92
N PRO A 69 9.63 -7.86 -5.77
CA PRO A 69 10.73 -7.18 -5.12
C PRO A 69 11.19 -6.02 -5.99
N VAL A 70 11.45 -4.88 -5.36
CA VAL A 70 11.96 -3.71 -6.08
C VAL A 70 13.31 -4.05 -6.71
N HIS A 71 13.36 -4.07 -8.04
CA HIS A 71 14.61 -4.20 -8.77
C HIS A 71 15.45 -2.96 -8.50
N SER A 72 16.69 -3.17 -8.07
CA SER A 72 17.54 -2.19 -7.39
C SER A 72 18.12 -1.08 -8.28
N GLY A 73 17.39 -0.58 -9.29
CA GLY A 73 17.91 0.37 -10.27
C GLY A 73 17.04 1.60 -10.55
N GLU A 74 15.71 1.51 -10.51
CA GLU A 74 14.86 2.52 -11.13
C GLU A 74 13.66 2.83 -10.23
N TYR A 75 13.85 3.71 -9.24
CA TYR A 75 12.73 4.38 -8.56
C TYR A 75 12.22 5.59 -9.36
N SER A 76 12.90 5.96 -10.45
CA SER A 76 12.43 6.98 -11.38
C SER A 76 11.32 6.40 -12.24
N GLU A 77 10.08 6.75 -11.92
CA GLU A 77 8.90 6.59 -12.79
C GLU A 77 8.48 5.15 -13.09
N VAL A 78 8.35 4.34 -12.04
CA VAL A 78 7.61 3.08 -12.15
C VAL A 78 6.18 3.40 -12.57
N SER A 79 5.77 2.92 -13.75
CA SER A 79 4.41 3.16 -14.24
C SER A 79 3.36 2.66 -13.23
N PRO A 80 2.22 3.35 -13.06
CA PRO A 80 1.17 2.92 -12.13
C PRO A 80 0.74 1.46 -12.34
N GLN A 81 0.78 0.99 -13.59
CA GLN A 81 0.46 -0.39 -13.97
C GLN A 81 1.46 -1.40 -13.37
N TYR A 82 2.77 -1.10 -13.38
CA TYR A 82 3.76 -1.97 -12.74
C TYR A 82 3.57 -2.00 -11.22
N GLU A 83 3.21 -0.87 -10.58
CA GLU A 83 2.98 -0.84 -9.13
C GLU A 83 1.83 -1.75 -8.70
N VAL A 84 0.72 -1.78 -9.47
CA VAL A 84 -0.42 -2.65 -9.15
C VAL A 84 -0.12 -4.11 -9.51
N ARG A 85 0.58 -4.39 -10.62
CA ARG A 85 1.01 -5.75 -10.97
C ARG A 85 1.96 -6.32 -9.92
N SER A 86 2.88 -5.50 -9.41
CA SER A 86 3.77 -5.84 -8.31
C SER A 86 2.99 -6.28 -7.07
N LYS A 87 1.85 -5.64 -6.75
CA LYS A 87 1.00 -6.04 -5.61
C LYS A 87 0.37 -7.41 -5.78
N CYS A 88 0.17 -7.87 -7.01
CA CYS A 88 -0.44 -9.17 -7.33
C CYS A 88 0.57 -10.32 -7.42
N PHE A 89 1.87 -10.04 -7.31
CA PHE A 89 2.96 -10.99 -7.57
C PHE A 89 2.72 -12.36 -6.95
N ALA A 90 2.37 -12.43 -5.66
CA ALA A 90 2.17 -13.73 -5.01
C ALA A 90 1.03 -14.57 -5.57
N VAL A 91 -0.09 -13.93 -5.91
CA VAL A 91 -1.24 -14.61 -6.52
C VAL A 91 -0.86 -15.11 -7.91
N LEU A 92 -0.20 -14.25 -8.70
CA LEU A 92 0.24 -14.62 -10.04
C LEU A 92 1.23 -15.78 -10.00
N VAL A 93 2.27 -15.73 -9.17
CA VAL A 93 3.21 -16.84 -9.01
C VAL A 93 2.50 -18.13 -8.61
N SER A 94 1.50 -18.06 -7.73
CA SER A 94 0.71 -19.26 -7.33
C SER A 94 -0.06 -19.85 -8.51
N ILE A 95 -0.65 -19.00 -9.35
CA ILE A 95 -1.34 -19.39 -10.59
C ILE A 95 -0.36 -20.05 -11.55
N TYR A 96 0.74 -19.38 -11.89
CA TYR A 96 1.73 -19.89 -12.86
C TYR A 96 2.44 -21.16 -12.38
N ASN A 97 2.67 -21.28 -11.06
CA ASN A 97 3.23 -22.48 -10.48
C ASN A 97 2.20 -23.60 -10.31
N LYS A 98 0.91 -23.37 -10.57
CA LYS A 98 -0.18 -24.32 -10.31
C LYS A 98 -0.21 -24.75 -8.82
N ASP A 99 0.11 -23.83 -7.91
CA ASP A 99 0.08 -24.06 -6.45
C ASP A 99 -1.27 -23.64 -5.88
N TRP A 100 -2.26 -24.51 -6.05
CA TRP A 100 -3.64 -24.27 -5.63
C TRP A 100 -3.83 -24.12 -4.12
N VAL A 101 -2.97 -24.76 -3.32
CA VAL A 101 -3.02 -24.67 -1.86
C VAL A 101 -2.63 -23.26 -1.43
N THR A 102 -1.53 -22.74 -1.98
CA THR A 102 -1.09 -21.37 -1.71
C THR A 102 -2.06 -20.35 -2.30
N LEU A 103 -2.56 -20.55 -3.53
CA LEU A 103 -3.56 -19.66 -4.14
C LEU A 103 -4.82 -19.54 -3.25
N ASN A 104 -5.37 -20.67 -2.82
CA ASN A 104 -6.55 -20.68 -1.94
C ASN A 104 -6.27 -19.99 -0.61
N TYR A 105 -5.07 -20.15 -0.04
CA TYR A 105 -4.70 -19.45 1.18
C TYR A 105 -4.65 -17.94 0.98
N LEU A 106 -3.99 -17.47 -0.08
CA LEU A 106 -3.88 -16.05 -0.41
C LEU A 106 -5.27 -15.42 -0.63
N LEU A 107 -6.16 -16.10 -1.36
CA LEU A 107 -7.48 -15.58 -1.70
C LEU A 107 -8.54 -15.75 -0.59
N ASN A 108 -8.33 -16.64 0.39
CA ASN A 108 -9.34 -16.87 1.43
C ASN A 108 -8.87 -16.44 2.82
N SER A 109 -7.66 -16.84 3.21
CA SER A 109 -7.11 -16.52 4.54
C SER A 109 -6.59 -15.09 4.60
N LEU A 110 -6.05 -14.59 3.48
CA LEU A 110 -5.51 -13.23 3.37
C LEU A 110 -6.39 -12.30 2.51
N HIS A 111 -7.70 -12.56 2.48
CA HIS A 111 -8.63 -11.86 1.58
C HIS A 111 -8.64 -10.33 1.76
N GLN A 112 -8.29 -9.84 2.95
CA GLN A 112 -8.24 -8.42 3.30
C GLN A 112 -7.05 -7.66 2.69
N LEU A 113 -6.07 -8.37 2.10
CA LEU A 113 -4.91 -7.74 1.46
C LEU A 113 -5.25 -7.13 0.10
N TRP A 114 -6.24 -7.68 -0.58
CA TRP A 114 -6.53 -7.39 -1.98
C TRP A 114 -7.61 -6.32 -2.11
N SER A 115 -7.44 -5.41 -3.07
CA SER A 115 -8.47 -4.47 -3.49
C SER A 115 -8.98 -4.81 -4.88
N TYR A 116 -9.98 -4.03 -5.32
CA TYR A 116 -10.56 -4.16 -6.65
C TYR A 116 -9.52 -4.09 -7.79
N HIS A 117 -8.55 -3.18 -7.69
CA HIS A 117 -7.53 -3.02 -8.73
C HIS A 117 -6.64 -4.25 -8.86
N GLU A 118 -6.22 -4.85 -7.73
CA GLU A 118 -5.46 -6.10 -7.78
C GLU A 118 -6.30 -7.24 -8.37
N LEU A 119 -7.60 -7.30 -8.08
CA LEU A 119 -8.50 -8.29 -8.66
C LEU A 119 -8.65 -8.13 -10.18
N GLU A 120 -8.79 -6.90 -10.70
CA GLU A 120 -8.82 -6.65 -12.15
C GLU A 120 -7.56 -7.16 -12.84
N ILE A 121 -6.37 -6.89 -12.26
CA ILE A 121 -5.11 -7.39 -12.82
C ILE A 121 -5.03 -8.92 -12.76
N ILE A 122 -5.44 -9.53 -11.65
CA ILE A 122 -5.47 -10.99 -11.54
C ILE A 122 -6.33 -11.60 -12.66
N PHE A 123 -7.48 -11.01 -12.97
CA PHE A 123 -8.30 -11.45 -14.10
C PHE A 123 -7.61 -11.25 -15.45
N GLN A 124 -7.00 -10.08 -15.69
CA GLN A 124 -6.27 -9.78 -16.94
C GLN A 124 -5.13 -10.76 -17.19
N GLU A 125 -4.43 -11.18 -16.14
CA GLU A 125 -3.34 -12.14 -16.24
C GLU A 125 -3.80 -13.57 -16.54
N LEU A 126 -5.09 -13.90 -16.35
CA LEU A 126 -5.62 -15.21 -16.79
C LEU A 126 -5.53 -15.37 -18.31
N ASN A 127 -5.57 -14.29 -19.09
CA ASN A 127 -5.36 -14.34 -20.54
C ASN A 127 -3.97 -14.83 -20.95
N ASN A 128 -3.00 -14.73 -20.05
CA ASN A 128 -1.62 -15.18 -20.29
C ASN A 128 -1.42 -16.67 -19.96
N VAL A 129 -2.44 -17.35 -19.41
CA VAL A 129 -2.41 -18.79 -19.13
C VAL A 129 -2.73 -19.54 -20.42
N LYS A 130 -1.85 -20.45 -20.83
CA LYS A 130 -1.94 -21.13 -22.13
C LYS A 130 -3.02 -22.20 -22.20
N GLU A 131 -3.34 -22.83 -21.07
CA GLU A 131 -4.24 -23.98 -21.00
C GLU A 131 -5.62 -23.57 -20.47
N GLN A 132 -6.66 -23.78 -21.29
CA GLN A 132 -8.05 -23.42 -20.96
C GLN A 132 -8.57 -24.07 -19.68
N SER A 133 -8.20 -25.33 -19.43
CA SER A 133 -8.55 -26.04 -18.19
C SER A 133 -8.01 -25.35 -16.95
N GLU A 134 -6.85 -24.69 -17.05
CA GLU A 134 -6.23 -23.99 -15.93
C GLU A 134 -6.86 -22.63 -15.69
N ILE A 135 -7.22 -21.93 -16.77
CA ILE A 135 -8.04 -20.71 -16.68
C ILE A 135 -9.33 -21.01 -15.93
N ASN A 136 -10.02 -22.10 -16.28
CA ASN A 136 -11.25 -22.51 -15.62
C ASN A 136 -11.07 -22.77 -14.12
N LEU A 137 -10.00 -23.49 -13.72
CA LEU A 137 -9.69 -23.74 -12.31
C LEU A 137 -9.32 -22.46 -11.55
N CYS A 138 -8.53 -21.57 -12.16
CA CYS A 138 -8.14 -20.29 -11.56
C CYS A 138 -9.37 -19.39 -11.37
N LEU A 139 -10.17 -19.25 -12.42
CA LEU A 139 -11.39 -18.45 -12.42
C LEU A 139 -12.35 -18.94 -11.34
N GLU A 140 -12.56 -20.26 -11.27
CA GLU A 140 -13.39 -20.85 -10.23
C GLU A 140 -12.82 -20.52 -8.85
N ALA A 141 -11.53 -20.76 -8.59
CA ALA A 141 -10.90 -20.44 -7.31
C ALA A 141 -11.04 -18.95 -6.92
N ILE A 142 -10.90 -18.04 -7.88
CA ILE A 142 -11.07 -16.59 -7.66
C ILE A 142 -12.53 -16.27 -7.33
N LEU A 143 -13.49 -16.71 -8.13
CA LEU A 143 -14.91 -16.42 -7.90
C LEU A 143 -15.44 -17.07 -6.61
N LYS A 144 -14.92 -18.25 -6.23
CA LYS A 144 -15.22 -18.92 -4.95
C LYS A 144 -14.64 -18.20 -3.73
N SER A 145 -13.67 -17.33 -3.93
CA SER A 145 -12.84 -16.84 -2.84
C SER A 145 -13.54 -15.79 -1.98
N LYS A 146 -13.16 -15.76 -0.71
CA LYS A 146 -13.51 -14.65 0.20
C LYS A 146 -12.98 -13.31 -0.31
N THR A 147 -11.89 -13.28 -1.07
CA THR A 147 -11.39 -12.06 -1.73
C THR A 147 -12.43 -11.49 -2.70
N PHE A 148 -12.90 -12.31 -3.64
CA PHE A 148 -13.88 -11.85 -4.63
C PHE A 148 -15.18 -11.43 -3.95
N GLU A 149 -15.71 -12.26 -3.05
CA GLU A 149 -16.89 -11.95 -2.25
C GLU A 149 -16.70 -10.63 -1.49
N SER A 150 -15.63 -10.48 -0.72
CA SER A 150 -15.34 -9.27 0.03
C SER A 150 -15.25 -8.04 -0.87
N ILE A 151 -14.50 -8.10 -1.97
CA ILE A 151 -14.36 -6.97 -2.89
C ILE A 151 -15.70 -6.62 -3.53
N PHE A 152 -16.44 -7.61 -4.02
CA PHE A 152 -17.73 -7.40 -4.65
C PHE A 152 -18.71 -6.74 -3.68
N LEU A 153 -18.79 -7.27 -2.46
CA LEU A 153 -19.74 -6.80 -1.46
C LEU A 153 -19.41 -5.42 -0.89
N ASN A 154 -18.13 -5.04 -0.89
CA ASN A 154 -17.73 -3.71 -0.45
C ASN A 154 -17.92 -2.61 -1.50
N ARG A 155 -18.43 -2.94 -2.69
CA ARG A 155 -18.75 -1.96 -3.74
C ARG A 155 -20.23 -1.63 -3.75
N CYS A 156 -20.56 -0.39 -4.11
CA CYS A 156 -21.95 -0.02 -4.35
C CYS A 156 -22.54 -0.81 -5.53
N PHE A 157 -23.87 -0.88 -5.60
CA PHE A 157 -24.58 -1.66 -6.61
C PHE A 157 -24.19 -1.31 -8.05
N LYS A 158 -24.00 -0.02 -8.35
CA LYS A 158 -23.51 0.46 -9.66
C LYS A 158 -22.14 -0.14 -10.01
N HIS A 159 -21.20 -0.11 -9.08
CA HIS A 159 -19.84 -0.64 -9.27
C HIS A 159 -19.79 -2.18 -9.29
N GLN A 160 -20.69 -2.84 -8.55
CA GLN A 160 -20.90 -4.30 -8.66
C GLN A 160 -21.33 -4.67 -10.07
N MET A 161 -22.32 -3.95 -10.62
CA MET A 161 -22.76 -4.14 -12.00
C MET A 161 -21.65 -3.87 -13.00
N GLU A 162 -20.84 -2.82 -12.80
CA GLU A 162 -19.69 -2.53 -13.67
C GLU A 162 -18.69 -3.68 -13.69
N LEU A 163 -18.30 -4.19 -12.52
CA LEU A 163 -17.42 -5.36 -12.41
C LEU A 163 -18.01 -6.58 -13.14
N LEU A 164 -19.28 -6.92 -12.89
CA LEU A 164 -19.92 -8.05 -13.57
C LEU A 164 -20.04 -7.82 -15.08
N THR A 165 -20.29 -6.59 -15.50
CA THR A 165 -20.35 -6.23 -16.93
C THR A 165 -19.00 -6.47 -17.59
N LYS A 166 -17.90 -6.01 -16.97
CA LYS A 166 -16.53 -6.24 -17.46
C LYS A 166 -16.18 -7.73 -17.51
N VAL A 167 -16.59 -8.51 -16.50
CA VAL A 167 -16.40 -9.96 -16.48
C VAL A 167 -17.18 -10.66 -17.61
N ILE A 168 -18.46 -10.30 -17.81
CA ILE A 168 -19.35 -10.97 -18.79
C ILE A 168 -19.02 -10.56 -20.22
N ARG A 169 -18.63 -9.30 -20.45
CA ARG A 169 -18.20 -8.82 -21.79
C ARG A 169 -16.84 -9.37 -22.22
N GLY A 170 -16.10 -9.95 -21.29
CA GLY A 170 -14.74 -10.39 -21.51
C GLY A 170 -13.72 -9.25 -21.52
N ASP A 171 -14.04 -8.10 -20.91
CA ASP A 171 -13.13 -6.95 -20.82
C ASP A 171 -11.95 -7.26 -19.88
N LEU A 172 -12.14 -8.16 -18.92
CA LEU A 172 -11.09 -8.58 -17.97
C LEU A 172 -10.37 -9.85 -18.39
N PHE A 173 -11.04 -10.78 -19.08
CA PHE A 173 -10.45 -11.99 -19.65
C PHE A 173 -11.30 -12.47 -20.81
N ASP A 174 -10.75 -13.27 -21.72
CA ASP A 174 -11.51 -13.80 -22.86
C ASP A 174 -12.65 -14.73 -22.38
N ALA A 175 -13.84 -14.16 -22.23
CA ALA A 175 -15.06 -14.85 -21.81
C ALA A 175 -15.77 -15.56 -22.98
N GLY A 176 -15.20 -15.54 -24.19
CA GLY A 176 -15.79 -16.17 -25.37
C GLY A 176 -15.95 -17.68 -25.25
N ASP A 177 -15.20 -18.32 -24.35
CA ASP A 177 -15.30 -19.76 -24.09
C ASP A 177 -16.61 -20.13 -23.35
N PRO A 178 -17.44 -21.03 -23.89
CA PRO A 178 -18.69 -21.48 -23.25
C PRO A 178 -18.50 -22.09 -21.86
N SER A 179 -17.34 -22.72 -21.59
CA SER A 179 -17.01 -23.30 -20.28
C SER A 179 -16.79 -22.21 -19.22
N ILE A 180 -16.15 -21.09 -19.60
CA ILE A 180 -16.01 -19.93 -18.72
C ILE A 180 -17.38 -19.33 -18.43
N GLN A 181 -18.21 -19.12 -19.47
CA GLN A 181 -19.56 -18.61 -19.27
C GLN A 181 -20.38 -19.49 -18.32
N LYS A 182 -20.22 -20.81 -18.38
CA LYS A 182 -20.87 -21.74 -17.45
C LYS A 182 -20.39 -21.55 -16.00
N ILE A 183 -19.10 -21.30 -15.78
CA ILE A 183 -18.55 -21.00 -14.45
C ILE A 183 -19.13 -19.70 -13.90
N ILE A 184 -19.13 -18.63 -14.71
CA ILE A 184 -19.71 -17.32 -14.40
C ILE A 184 -21.19 -17.48 -14.04
N ASP A 185 -21.95 -18.18 -14.89
CA ASP A 185 -23.37 -18.45 -14.69
C ASP A 185 -23.63 -19.18 -13.37
N ASN A 186 -22.86 -20.23 -13.09
CA ASN A 186 -23.00 -21.04 -11.89
C ASN A 186 -22.72 -20.20 -10.62
N TYR A 187 -21.73 -19.31 -10.68
CA TYR A 187 -21.36 -18.47 -9.54
C TYR A 187 -22.33 -17.33 -9.29
N PHE A 188 -22.57 -16.50 -10.31
CA PHE A 188 -23.32 -15.27 -10.13
C PHE A 188 -24.83 -15.47 -10.04
N SER A 189 -25.32 -16.68 -10.33
CA SER A 189 -26.73 -17.06 -10.10
C SER A 189 -27.06 -17.38 -8.64
N ASN A 190 -26.10 -17.25 -7.73
CA ASN A 190 -26.28 -17.46 -6.30
C ASN A 190 -26.11 -16.15 -5.53
N ASN A 191 -26.73 -16.07 -4.35
CA ASN A 191 -26.52 -14.94 -3.45
C ASN A 191 -25.07 -14.94 -2.98
N PRO A 192 -24.46 -13.76 -2.81
CA PRO A 192 -25.05 -12.40 -2.87
C PRO A 192 -25.04 -11.71 -4.25
N TYR A 193 -24.54 -12.33 -5.31
CA TYR A 193 -24.31 -11.70 -6.62
C TYR A 193 -25.57 -11.55 -7.49
N THR A 194 -26.62 -12.31 -7.17
CA THR A 194 -27.75 -12.60 -8.07
C THR A 194 -28.45 -11.37 -8.62
N THR A 195 -28.69 -10.34 -7.78
CA THR A 195 -29.45 -9.16 -8.21
C THR A 195 -28.66 -8.28 -9.19
N ALA A 196 -27.37 -8.02 -8.91
CA ALA A 196 -26.52 -7.27 -9.82
C ALA A 196 -26.33 -8.02 -11.14
N TYR A 197 -26.15 -9.35 -11.05
CA TYR A 197 -26.02 -10.21 -12.21
C TYR A 197 -27.29 -10.24 -13.08
N LEU A 198 -28.46 -10.31 -12.46
CA LEU A 198 -29.76 -10.16 -13.13
C LEU A 198 -29.81 -8.86 -13.93
N VAL A 199 -29.43 -7.73 -13.33
CA VAL A 199 -29.44 -6.44 -14.03
C VAL A 199 -28.49 -6.45 -15.23
N VAL A 200 -27.28 -7.00 -15.08
CA VAL A 200 -26.34 -7.09 -16.21
C VAL A 200 -26.91 -7.97 -17.33
N LEU A 201 -27.53 -9.10 -17.01
CA LEU A 201 -28.16 -9.95 -18.02
C LEU A 201 -29.31 -9.26 -18.76
N LEU A 202 -30.14 -8.49 -18.03
CA LEU A 202 -31.23 -7.70 -18.63
C LEU A 202 -30.71 -6.67 -19.64
N LYS A 203 -29.55 -6.06 -19.37
CA LYS A 203 -28.89 -5.10 -20.27
C LYS A 203 -28.07 -5.73 -21.40
N SER A 204 -27.64 -6.98 -21.21
CA SER A 204 -26.73 -7.65 -22.14
C SER A 204 -27.45 -8.27 -23.34
N ASN A 205 -26.64 -8.71 -24.32
CA ASN A 205 -27.09 -9.57 -25.41
C ASN A 205 -27.29 -11.03 -24.98
N HIS A 206 -26.91 -11.42 -23.76
CA HIS A 206 -27.06 -12.77 -23.21
C HIS A 206 -28.42 -13.02 -22.55
N TYR A 207 -29.45 -12.32 -23.02
CA TYR A 207 -30.80 -12.39 -22.47
C TYR A 207 -31.41 -13.79 -22.70
N LYS A 208 -31.74 -14.48 -21.59
CA LYS A 208 -32.39 -15.80 -21.59
C LYS A 208 -33.58 -15.75 -20.62
N PRO A 209 -34.84 -15.73 -21.11
CA PRO A 209 -36.01 -15.49 -20.28
C PRO A 209 -36.12 -16.39 -19.06
N GLU A 210 -35.95 -17.70 -19.24
CA GLU A 210 -36.07 -18.67 -18.15
C GLU A 210 -35.02 -18.47 -17.05
N LYS A 211 -33.79 -18.14 -17.45
CA LYS A 211 -32.73 -17.82 -16.50
C LYS A 211 -33.04 -16.54 -15.73
N ILE A 212 -33.53 -15.50 -16.41
CA ILE A 212 -33.92 -14.23 -15.79
C ILE A 212 -35.05 -14.44 -14.77
N LYS A 213 -36.06 -15.25 -15.10
CA LYS A 213 -37.14 -15.63 -14.16
C LYS A 213 -36.59 -16.33 -12.92
N ILE A 214 -35.65 -17.26 -13.08
CA ILE A 214 -35.00 -17.93 -11.94
C ILE A 214 -34.25 -16.92 -11.07
N LEU A 215 -33.48 -16.01 -11.68
CA LEU A 215 -32.72 -14.99 -10.96
C LEU A 215 -33.62 -13.98 -10.26
N LEU A 216 -34.74 -13.56 -10.87
CA LEU A 216 -35.75 -12.70 -10.25
C LEU A 216 -36.34 -13.33 -8.99
N ARG A 217 -36.61 -14.64 -9.01
CA ARG A 217 -37.13 -15.38 -7.84
C ARG A 217 -36.09 -15.54 -6.73
N LYS A 218 -34.81 -15.65 -7.08
CA LYS A 218 -33.69 -15.79 -6.13
C LYS A 218 -33.23 -14.44 -5.54
N SER A 219 -33.43 -13.35 -6.27
CA SER A 219 -32.99 -12.01 -5.89
C SER A 219 -33.73 -11.52 -4.63
N PRO A 220 -33.03 -10.99 -3.62
CA PRO A 220 -33.67 -10.37 -2.46
C PRO A 220 -34.57 -9.20 -2.87
N LYS A 221 -35.82 -9.20 -2.40
CA LYS A 221 -36.83 -8.23 -2.81
C LYS A 221 -36.45 -6.80 -2.41
N GLU A 222 -35.86 -6.67 -1.23
CA GLU A 222 -35.42 -5.43 -0.63
C GLU A 222 -34.37 -4.76 -1.53
N ILE A 223 -33.42 -5.52 -2.07
CA ILE A 223 -32.39 -4.99 -2.99
C ILE A 223 -33.05 -4.49 -4.29
N ILE A 224 -33.97 -5.26 -4.88
CA ILE A 224 -34.69 -4.85 -6.10
C ILE A 224 -35.47 -3.55 -5.85
N GLN A 225 -36.18 -3.46 -4.72
CA GLN A 225 -36.96 -2.27 -4.37
C GLN A 225 -36.08 -1.05 -4.12
N ASN A 226 -34.93 -1.21 -3.46
CA ASN A 226 -33.96 -0.14 -3.29
C ASN A 226 -33.39 0.37 -4.62
N GLN A 227 -33.33 -0.50 -5.64
CA GLN A 227 -32.93 -0.15 -7.00
C GLN A 227 -34.13 0.18 -7.92
N ARG A 228 -35.28 0.61 -7.36
CA ARG A 228 -36.54 0.84 -8.10
C ARG A 228 -36.35 1.66 -9.37
N LYS A 229 -35.66 2.80 -9.30
CA LYS A 229 -35.44 3.68 -10.47
C LYS A 229 -34.74 2.94 -11.60
N GLN A 230 -33.74 2.13 -11.27
CA GLN A 230 -33.00 1.35 -12.25
C GLN A 230 -33.84 0.23 -12.85
N PHE A 231 -34.59 -0.52 -12.04
CA PHE A 231 -35.49 -1.56 -12.55
C PHE A 231 -36.65 -1.01 -13.38
N LEU A 232 -37.18 0.18 -13.05
CA LEU A 232 -38.16 0.86 -13.90
C LEU A 232 -37.58 1.28 -15.25
N SER A 233 -36.32 1.76 -15.28
CA SER A 233 -35.61 2.05 -16.54
C SER A 233 -35.47 0.78 -17.39
N LEU A 234 -35.08 -0.34 -16.78
CA LEU A 234 -34.97 -1.64 -17.47
C LEU A 234 -36.32 -2.12 -18.02
N VAL A 235 -37.41 -1.91 -17.28
CA VAL A 235 -38.76 -2.23 -17.77
C VAL A 235 -39.06 -1.45 -19.04
N GLY A 236 -38.76 -0.15 -19.07
CA GLY A 236 -38.92 0.67 -20.29
C GLY A 236 -38.05 0.16 -21.45
N GLU A 237 -36.77 -0.15 -21.20
CA GLU A 237 -35.86 -0.71 -22.20
C GLU A 237 -36.35 -2.07 -22.77
N LEU A 238 -36.88 -2.95 -21.91
CA LEU A 238 -37.45 -4.24 -22.32
C LEU A 238 -38.71 -4.08 -23.17
N GLN A 239 -39.58 -3.12 -22.83
CA GLN A 239 -40.78 -2.81 -23.61
C GLN A 239 -40.42 -2.33 -25.02
N LEU A 240 -39.38 -1.51 -25.14
CA LEU A 240 -38.92 -0.97 -26.43
C LEU A 240 -38.25 -2.04 -27.31
N THR A 241 -37.53 -2.99 -26.71
CA THR A 241 -36.78 -4.01 -27.46
C THR A 241 -37.62 -5.21 -27.90
N GLN A 242 -38.83 -5.38 -27.36
CA GLN A 242 -39.78 -6.46 -27.72
C GLN A 242 -39.16 -7.87 -27.73
N ARG A 243 -38.25 -8.16 -26.80
CA ARG A 243 -37.60 -9.49 -26.71
C ARG A 243 -38.61 -10.56 -26.28
N ASP A 244 -38.47 -11.79 -26.79
CA ASP A 244 -39.32 -12.91 -26.39
C ASP A 244 -39.36 -13.11 -24.86
N GLY A 245 -40.54 -13.32 -24.30
CA GLY A 245 -40.73 -13.50 -22.85
C GLY A 245 -40.52 -12.25 -21.98
N SER A 246 -40.26 -11.08 -22.58
CA SER A 246 -40.04 -9.82 -21.84
C SER A 246 -41.29 -9.36 -21.08
N GLU A 247 -42.49 -9.58 -21.62
CA GLU A 247 -43.74 -9.17 -20.98
C GLU A 247 -43.93 -9.84 -19.61
N GLU A 248 -43.72 -11.16 -19.52
CA GLU A 248 -43.83 -11.89 -18.26
C GLU A 248 -42.78 -11.42 -17.23
N ILE A 249 -41.55 -11.15 -17.71
CA ILE A 249 -40.47 -10.61 -16.88
C ILE A 249 -40.82 -9.21 -16.36
N ILE A 250 -41.35 -8.35 -17.21
CA ILE A 250 -41.82 -7.01 -16.84
C ILE A 250 -42.90 -7.11 -15.75
N GLN A 251 -43.90 -7.98 -15.92
CA GLN A 251 -44.96 -8.17 -14.91
C GLN A 251 -44.40 -8.66 -13.57
N GLN A 252 -43.42 -9.57 -13.59
CA GLN A 252 -42.75 -10.02 -12.37
C GLN A 252 -41.96 -8.90 -11.69
N ILE A 253 -41.21 -8.09 -12.44
CA ILE A 253 -40.49 -6.92 -11.90
C ILE A 253 -41.47 -5.93 -11.27
N LEU A 254 -42.55 -5.56 -11.97
CA LEU A 254 -43.55 -4.62 -11.46
C LEU A 254 -44.23 -5.14 -10.19
N LYS A 255 -44.55 -6.44 -10.14
CA LYS A 255 -45.10 -7.09 -8.94
C LYS A 255 -44.16 -6.99 -7.74
N LEU A 256 -42.86 -7.20 -7.94
CA LEU A 256 -41.85 -7.07 -6.88
C LEU A 256 -41.72 -5.61 -6.42
N LEU A 257 -41.64 -4.68 -7.37
CA LEU A 257 -41.53 -3.25 -7.06
C LEU A 257 -42.77 -2.70 -6.31
N ASN A 258 -43.96 -3.23 -6.57
CA ASN A 258 -45.20 -2.77 -5.93
C ASN A 258 -45.55 -3.53 -4.64
N SER A 259 -44.77 -4.54 -4.24
CA SER A 259 -44.97 -5.20 -2.95
C SER A 259 -44.57 -4.30 -1.79
N GLU A 260 -45.29 -4.38 -0.66
CA GLU A 260 -44.91 -3.64 0.56
C GLU A 260 -43.60 -4.18 1.11
N SER A 261 -42.61 -3.30 1.29
CA SER A 261 -41.36 -3.63 1.99
C SER A 261 -41.50 -3.24 3.46
N GLN A 262 -41.06 -4.11 4.37
CA GLN A 262 -41.03 -3.77 5.80
C GLN A 262 -40.00 -2.70 6.11
N TYR A 263 -38.97 -2.57 5.27
CA TYR A 263 -37.85 -1.66 5.47
C TYR A 263 -37.40 -1.05 4.13
N THR A 264 -37.03 0.23 4.17
CA THR A 264 -36.28 0.90 3.08
C THR A 264 -34.79 0.91 3.43
N LEU A 265 -33.88 0.92 2.44
CA LEU A 265 -32.43 1.04 2.71
C LEU A 265 -32.11 2.27 3.56
N THR A 266 -32.74 3.40 3.23
CA THR A 266 -32.60 4.67 3.96
C THR A 266 -33.05 4.50 5.42
N GLY A 267 -34.13 3.76 5.66
CA GLY A 267 -34.60 3.41 7.00
C GLY A 267 -33.56 2.58 7.75
N ILE A 268 -33.07 1.49 7.14
CA ILE A 268 -32.04 0.63 7.72
C ILE A 268 -30.77 1.43 8.03
N TYR A 269 -30.35 2.29 7.11
CA TYR A 269 -29.19 3.15 7.27
C TYR A 269 -29.34 4.09 8.46
N SER A 270 -30.47 4.79 8.53
CA SER A 270 -30.74 5.71 9.63
C SER A 270 -30.68 4.98 10.98
N ILE A 271 -31.11 3.72 11.02
CA ILE A 271 -31.05 2.90 12.23
C ILE A 271 -29.60 2.51 12.55
N ILE A 272 -28.83 2.04 11.57
CA ILE A 272 -27.42 1.69 11.75
C ILE A 272 -26.62 2.92 12.21
N LEU A 273 -26.82 4.06 11.55
CA LEU A 273 -26.18 5.33 11.90
C LEU A 273 -26.53 5.76 13.32
N ASN A 274 -27.82 5.79 13.66
CA ASN A 274 -28.26 6.21 14.99
C ASN A 274 -27.78 5.24 16.07
N SER A 275 -27.81 3.93 15.80
CA SER A 275 -27.31 2.92 16.74
C SER A 275 -25.80 3.07 16.95
N THR A 276 -25.04 3.31 15.87
CA THR A 276 -23.60 3.57 15.93
C THR A 276 -23.30 4.84 16.72
N LYS A 277 -23.99 5.94 16.41
CA LYS A 277 -23.86 7.22 17.11
C LYS A 277 -24.14 7.07 18.61
N ASN A 278 -25.16 6.30 18.96
CA ASN A 278 -25.59 6.09 20.34
C ASN A 278 -24.81 4.99 21.08
N GLY A 279 -23.90 4.26 20.40
CA GLY A 279 -23.17 3.16 21.00
C GLY A 279 -24.00 1.87 21.20
N ASP A 280 -25.18 1.74 20.59
CA ASP A 280 -26.11 0.62 20.74
C ASP A 280 -25.72 -0.56 19.83
N ILE A 281 -24.80 -1.38 20.34
CA ILE A 281 -24.29 -2.56 19.64
C ILE A 281 -25.35 -3.65 19.44
N SER A 282 -26.30 -3.80 20.37
CA SER A 282 -27.32 -4.84 20.30
C SER A 282 -28.29 -4.57 19.15
N LYS A 283 -28.75 -3.32 19.02
CA LYS A 283 -29.56 -2.91 17.88
C LYS A 283 -28.78 -2.97 16.58
N LEU A 284 -27.51 -2.55 16.58
CA LEU A 284 -26.65 -2.67 15.42
C LEU A 284 -26.51 -4.14 14.94
N GLN A 285 -26.25 -5.07 15.88
CA GLN A 285 -26.19 -6.51 15.62
C GLN A 285 -27.50 -7.05 15.07
N GLU A 286 -28.61 -6.71 15.72
CA GLU A 286 -29.95 -7.11 15.30
C GLU A 286 -30.21 -6.72 13.84
N TYR A 287 -29.92 -5.47 13.45
CA TYR A 287 -30.19 -4.98 12.10
C TYR A 287 -29.21 -5.51 11.04
N ILE A 288 -27.92 -5.58 11.36
CA ILE A 288 -26.93 -6.19 10.45
C ILE A 288 -27.29 -7.65 10.17
N PHE A 289 -27.67 -8.41 11.21
CA PHE A 289 -28.04 -9.81 11.08
C PHE A 289 -29.38 -9.99 10.37
N LYS A 290 -30.42 -9.25 10.78
CA LYS A 290 -31.77 -9.34 10.19
C LYS A 290 -31.79 -9.00 8.72
N CYS A 291 -31.04 -7.98 8.32
CA CYS A 291 -31.02 -7.57 6.93
C CYS A 291 -30.02 -8.35 6.09
N GLN A 292 -29.25 -9.28 6.69
CA GLN A 292 -28.07 -9.90 6.08
C GLN A 292 -27.15 -8.85 5.44
N PHE A 293 -27.17 -7.62 5.98
CA PHE A 293 -26.36 -6.51 5.50
C PHE A 293 -24.95 -6.72 6.03
N THR A 294 -24.18 -7.57 5.34
CA THR A 294 -22.72 -7.57 5.48
C THR A 294 -22.10 -6.26 4.98
N GLU A 295 -22.91 -5.34 4.44
CA GLU A 295 -22.49 -4.31 3.48
C GLU A 295 -22.90 -2.90 3.89
N ILE A 296 -22.21 -2.40 4.90
CA ILE A 296 -22.32 -1.00 5.31
C ILE A 296 -21.89 -0.02 4.20
N ASN A 297 -21.00 -0.44 3.30
CA ASN A 297 -20.45 0.39 2.23
C ASN A 297 -21.39 0.54 1.01
N GLN A 298 -22.47 -0.25 0.90
CA GLN A 298 -23.43 -0.10 -0.19
C GLN A 298 -24.34 1.13 -0.06
N ILE A 299 -24.32 1.78 1.09
CA ILE A 299 -25.35 2.74 1.49
C ILE A 299 -24.99 4.19 1.10
N THR A 300 -23.73 4.47 0.79
CA THR A 300 -23.22 5.85 0.63
C THR A 300 -23.28 6.43 -0.78
N ASN A 301 -23.81 5.72 -1.79
CA ASN A 301 -23.53 6.04 -3.20
C ASN A 301 -24.71 6.55 -4.03
N GLU A 302 -25.75 7.14 -3.44
CA GLU A 302 -26.75 7.85 -4.26
C GLU A 302 -26.25 9.16 -4.91
N GLU A 303 -25.02 9.64 -4.61
CA GLU A 303 -24.50 10.91 -5.15
C GLU A 303 -23.10 10.82 -5.77
N ASP A 304 -22.97 10.10 -6.90
CA ASP A 304 -21.81 10.17 -7.81
C ASP A 304 -21.79 11.47 -8.67
N GLN A 305 -22.59 12.50 -8.34
CA GLN A 305 -22.70 13.73 -9.14
C GLN A 305 -22.07 14.98 -8.53
N VAL A 306 -21.47 14.90 -7.35
CA VAL A 306 -20.76 16.03 -6.76
C VAL A 306 -19.28 15.92 -7.10
N GLN A 307 -18.84 16.63 -8.14
CA GLN A 307 -17.42 16.85 -8.40
C GLN A 307 -16.88 17.75 -7.28
N HIS A 308 -15.93 17.23 -6.50
CA HIS A 308 -15.24 17.97 -5.45
C HIS A 308 -13.89 18.45 -5.99
N GLU A 309 -13.57 19.72 -5.75
CA GLU A 309 -12.28 20.28 -6.14
C GLU A 309 -11.18 19.82 -5.15
N PRO A 310 -9.89 19.78 -5.55
CA PRO A 310 -8.78 19.53 -4.62
C PRO A 310 -8.77 20.44 -3.38
N SER A 311 -9.35 21.66 -3.49
CA SER A 311 -9.55 22.59 -2.38
C SER A 311 -10.53 22.08 -1.31
N ASP A 312 -11.29 21.02 -1.58
CA ASP A 312 -12.24 20.44 -0.63
C ASP A 312 -11.56 19.55 0.40
N ILE A 313 -10.32 19.07 0.17
CA ILE A 313 -9.50 18.38 1.18
C ILE A 313 -8.96 19.38 2.20
N GLU A 314 -8.49 20.55 1.73
CA GLU A 314 -8.14 21.68 2.62
C GLU A 314 -9.38 22.16 3.38
N LYS A 315 -10.53 22.32 2.73
CA LYS A 315 -11.79 22.65 3.42
C LYS A 315 -12.30 21.54 4.34
N MET A 316 -11.97 20.26 4.10
CA MET A 316 -12.35 19.15 4.99
C MET A 316 -11.40 19.01 6.18
N LEU A 317 -10.11 19.31 6.00
CA LEU A 317 -9.19 19.50 7.10
C LEU A 317 -9.55 20.76 7.88
N ASP A 318 -10.05 21.82 7.22
CA ASP A 318 -10.67 22.98 7.86
C ASP A 318 -12.00 22.59 8.52
N ILE A 319 -12.81 21.68 8.00
CA ILE A 319 -14.03 21.20 8.68
C ILE A 319 -13.67 20.32 9.87
N ALA A 320 -12.65 19.47 9.76
CA ALA A 320 -12.08 18.81 10.92
C ALA A 320 -11.62 19.89 11.91
N GLU A 321 -10.82 20.87 11.50
CA GLU A 321 -10.33 21.98 12.31
C GLU A 321 -11.44 22.88 12.88
N ILE A 322 -12.56 23.09 12.17
CA ILE A 322 -13.74 23.89 12.57
C ILE A 322 -14.60 23.07 13.53
N VAL A 323 -14.82 21.78 13.27
CA VAL A 323 -15.50 20.85 14.19
C VAL A 323 -14.67 20.65 15.45
N LEU A 324 -13.34 20.78 15.38
CA LEU A 324 -12.41 20.66 16.51
C LEU A 324 -12.22 21.95 17.29
N LYS A 325 -12.14 23.10 16.62
CA LYS A 325 -12.13 24.43 17.26
C LYS A 325 -13.44 24.71 18.01
N ASN A 326 -14.53 24.03 17.65
CA ASN A 326 -15.83 24.14 18.31
C ASN A 326 -16.09 23.08 19.41
N TRP A 327 -15.10 22.26 19.80
CA TRP A 327 -15.26 21.18 20.78
C TRP A 327 -14.28 21.33 21.95
N ASP A 328 -14.70 21.99 23.04
CA ASP A 328 -13.97 21.98 24.31
C ASP A 328 -14.04 20.58 24.98
N SER A 329 -12.90 20.20 25.57
CA SER A 329 -12.60 19.09 26.50
C SER A 329 -13.66 18.61 27.51
N LYS A 330 -14.81 19.29 27.68
CA LYS A 330 -15.87 18.90 28.62
C LYS A 330 -17.22 18.52 28.00
N GLY A 331 -17.36 18.50 26.67
CA GLY A 331 -18.56 17.94 26.03
C GLY A 331 -19.87 18.70 26.31
N GLN A 332 -19.80 19.95 26.77
CA GLN A 332 -20.95 20.86 26.75
C GLN A 332 -20.86 21.78 25.53
N SER A 333 -21.98 21.93 24.83
CA SER A 333 -22.14 22.95 23.80
C SER A 333 -21.80 24.31 24.40
N ILE A 334 -20.73 24.94 23.92
CA ILE A 334 -20.43 26.34 24.21
C ILE A 334 -21.48 27.19 23.50
N VAL A 335 -22.54 27.48 24.22
CA VAL A 335 -23.11 28.83 24.18
C VAL A 335 -22.07 29.71 24.89
N ASP A 336 -21.64 30.77 24.21
CA ASP A 336 -20.74 31.83 24.68
C ASP A 336 -19.23 31.55 24.77
N VAL A 337 -18.53 31.63 23.63
CA VAL A 337 -17.16 32.18 23.61
C VAL A 337 -17.11 33.37 22.65
N LYS A 338 -17.23 34.54 23.27
CA LYS A 338 -16.77 35.83 22.79
C LYS A 338 -15.27 35.76 22.54
N CYS A 339 -14.83 35.59 21.30
CA CYS A 339 -13.47 35.96 20.86
C CYS A 339 -13.33 35.99 19.33
N PHE A 340 -14.25 36.65 18.65
CA PHE A 340 -14.00 37.27 17.33
C PHE A 340 -14.80 38.58 17.25
N HIS A 341 -14.48 39.52 18.14
CA HIS A 341 -14.79 40.93 17.95
C HIS A 341 -13.67 41.76 18.59
N LYS A 342 -12.64 42.06 17.79
CA LYS A 342 -12.12 43.42 17.80
C LYS A 342 -12.44 44.02 16.43
N ASN A 343 -13.43 44.90 16.49
CA ASN A 343 -13.75 45.95 15.52
C ASN A 343 -14.16 45.45 14.13
N ASP A 344 -15.45 45.18 13.96
CA ASP A 344 -16.21 45.93 12.95
C ASP A 344 -17.71 45.85 13.25
N SER A 345 -18.37 46.96 12.94
CA SER A 345 -19.72 47.36 13.35
C SER A 345 -20.83 46.37 12.99
N PRO A 346 -21.93 46.32 13.75
CA PRO A 346 -23.03 45.40 13.50
C PRO A 346 -24.06 46.01 12.53
N SER A 347 -24.24 45.38 11.37
CA SER A 347 -25.54 45.42 10.69
C SER A 347 -25.72 44.21 9.77
N GLY A 348 -26.73 43.40 10.07
CA GLY A 348 -27.49 42.70 9.03
C GLY A 348 -27.22 41.20 8.81
N SER A 349 -28.02 40.38 9.51
CA SER A 349 -28.76 39.21 9.01
C SER A 349 -28.04 37.91 8.55
N ASP A 350 -28.45 36.81 9.22
CA ASP A 350 -28.68 35.46 8.70
C ASP A 350 -27.54 34.56 8.19
N THR A 351 -26.29 34.98 8.22
CA THR A 351 -25.17 34.13 7.77
C THR A 351 -24.71 33.08 8.78
N SER A 352 -24.88 33.28 10.10
CA SER A 352 -24.34 32.36 11.12
C SER A 352 -25.09 31.03 11.25
N LEU A 353 -26.38 30.98 10.90
CA LEU A 353 -27.19 29.75 10.91
C LEU A 353 -26.94 28.86 9.69
N LYS A 354 -26.60 29.46 8.54
CA LYS A 354 -26.25 28.71 7.31
C LYS A 354 -24.89 28.02 7.41
N VAL A 355 -23.94 28.60 8.15
CA VAL A 355 -22.61 27.97 8.36
C VAL A 355 -22.75 26.67 9.17
N ARG A 356 -23.59 26.66 10.21
CA ARG A 356 -23.80 25.45 11.06
C ARG A 356 -24.55 24.30 10.37
N GLN A 357 -25.32 24.55 9.31
CA GLN A 357 -25.99 23.48 8.55
C GLN A 357 -25.08 22.81 7.52
N ASN A 358 -24.06 23.50 7.02
CA ASN A 358 -23.13 22.93 6.04
C ASN A 358 -22.16 21.90 6.65
N ASP A 359 -21.87 22.00 7.96
CA ASP A 359 -20.94 21.09 8.65
C ASP A 359 -21.47 19.64 8.76
N TYR A 360 -22.79 19.43 8.68
CA TYR A 360 -23.40 18.10 8.77
C TYR A 360 -23.49 17.36 7.43
N LYS A 361 -23.24 18.04 6.30
CA LYS A 361 -23.39 17.43 4.96
C LYS A 361 -22.47 16.23 4.76
N TYR A 362 -21.30 16.25 5.39
CA TYR A 362 -20.30 15.20 5.22
C TYR A 362 -20.48 14.01 6.17
N ILE A 363 -21.07 14.23 7.36
CA ILE A 363 -21.30 13.16 8.34
C ILE A 363 -22.28 12.11 7.80
N SER A 364 -23.25 12.51 6.98
CA SER A 364 -24.18 11.57 6.33
C SER A 364 -23.49 10.64 5.32
N GLU A 365 -22.32 11.01 4.81
CA GLU A 365 -21.53 10.20 3.88
C GLU A 365 -20.56 9.25 4.61
N TRP A 366 -20.44 9.38 5.94
CA TRP A 366 -19.51 8.56 6.71
C TRP A 366 -20.08 7.18 6.95
N ASN A 367 -19.24 6.18 6.74
CA ASN A 367 -19.63 4.84 7.13
C ASN A 367 -19.67 4.70 8.67
N PRO A 368 -20.49 3.77 9.19
CA PRO A 368 -20.57 3.36 10.58
C PRO A 368 -19.24 3.11 11.29
N LEU A 369 -18.20 2.57 10.62
CA LEU A 369 -16.91 2.41 11.29
C LEU A 369 -16.29 3.77 11.61
N LEU A 370 -16.27 4.68 10.64
CA LEU A 370 -15.74 6.04 10.83
C LEU A 370 -16.52 6.79 11.90
N LEU A 371 -17.84 6.63 11.94
CA LEU A 371 -18.69 7.21 13.01
C LEU A 371 -18.38 6.59 14.37
N ALA A 372 -18.18 5.28 14.45
CA ALA A 372 -17.79 4.62 15.70
C ALA A 372 -16.45 5.17 16.21
N VAL A 373 -15.47 5.38 15.32
CA VAL A 373 -14.20 6.02 15.67
C VAL A 373 -14.42 7.46 16.13
N TYR A 374 -15.20 8.24 15.40
CA TYR A 374 -15.48 9.64 15.71
C TYR A 374 -16.19 9.84 17.05
N TYR A 375 -17.14 8.97 17.38
CA TYR A 375 -17.88 8.98 18.65
C TYR A 375 -17.19 8.20 19.78
N ASN A 376 -15.97 7.70 19.55
CA ASN A 376 -15.17 6.95 20.50
C ASN A 376 -15.83 5.64 21.02
N HIS A 377 -16.55 4.93 20.16
CA HIS A 377 -17.21 3.66 20.48
C HIS A 377 -16.31 2.47 20.17
N MET A 378 -15.30 2.23 21.01
CA MET A 378 -14.33 1.14 20.85
C MET A 378 -15.00 -0.23 20.66
N HIS A 379 -16.07 -0.54 21.40
CA HIS A 379 -16.77 -1.82 21.29
C HIS A 379 -17.41 -2.02 19.91
N ILE A 380 -17.92 -0.96 19.28
CA ILE A 380 -18.46 -1.01 17.92
C ILE A 380 -17.33 -1.16 16.89
N VAL A 381 -16.21 -0.46 17.08
CA VAL A 381 -15.01 -0.64 16.24
C VAL A 381 -14.57 -2.11 16.27
N ARG A 382 -14.43 -2.69 17.47
CA ARG A 382 -14.07 -4.12 17.63
C ARG A 382 -15.10 -5.05 17.03
N TYR A 383 -16.40 -4.76 17.17
CA TYR A 383 -17.45 -5.54 16.55
C TYR A 383 -17.31 -5.57 15.02
N PHE A 384 -17.08 -4.43 14.38
CA PHE A 384 -16.86 -4.39 12.94
C PHE A 384 -15.61 -5.14 12.52
N CYS A 385 -14.49 -4.93 13.20
CA CYS A 385 -13.22 -5.51 12.78
C CYS A 385 -13.09 -7.01 13.12
N GLU A 386 -13.55 -7.45 14.30
CA GLU A 386 -13.33 -8.80 14.83
C GLU A 386 -14.49 -9.75 14.51
N ILE A 387 -15.73 -9.27 14.59
CA ILE A 387 -16.94 -10.09 14.44
C ILE A 387 -17.46 -10.04 13.00
N VAL A 388 -17.73 -8.83 12.49
CA VAL A 388 -18.21 -8.66 11.11
C VAL A 388 -17.08 -8.93 10.11
N LYS A 389 -15.83 -8.66 10.51
CA LYS A 389 -14.62 -8.83 9.67
C LYS A 389 -14.71 -8.07 8.35
N ILE A 390 -15.19 -6.83 8.44
CA ILE A 390 -15.28 -5.92 7.30
C ILE A 390 -13.94 -5.80 6.56
N ASN A 391 -13.97 -5.51 5.26
CA ASN A 391 -12.76 -5.12 4.56
C ASN A 391 -12.33 -3.75 5.06
N LEU A 392 -11.40 -3.75 6.02
CA LEU A 392 -10.96 -2.51 6.68
C LEU A 392 -10.36 -1.54 5.67
N ARG A 393 -9.64 -2.01 4.66
CA ARG A 393 -9.05 -1.11 3.67
C ARG A 393 -10.14 -0.35 2.90
N SER A 394 -11.15 -1.06 2.40
CA SER A 394 -12.27 -0.42 1.70
C SER A 394 -13.12 0.45 2.61
N THR A 395 -13.31 0.05 3.86
CA THR A 395 -14.16 0.78 4.81
C THR A 395 -13.46 2.00 5.41
N LEU A 396 -12.14 1.91 5.64
CA LEU A 396 -11.35 3.06 6.12
C LEU A 396 -11.09 4.05 5.00
N ALA A 397 -11.13 3.60 3.74
CA ALA A 397 -11.00 4.44 2.56
C ALA A 397 -12.28 5.24 2.33
N MET A 398 -12.23 6.56 2.50
CA MET A 398 -13.30 7.42 2.00
C MET A 398 -13.23 7.48 0.47
N SER A 399 -14.32 7.11 -0.21
CA SER A 399 -14.42 7.13 -1.68
C SER A 399 -14.09 8.48 -2.30
N LYS A 400 -14.28 9.56 -1.52
CA LYS A 400 -14.03 10.96 -1.92
C LYS A 400 -12.75 11.57 -1.32
N GLY A 401 -11.91 10.78 -0.64
CA GLY A 401 -10.79 11.28 0.16
C GLY A 401 -9.52 11.74 -0.59
N GLY A 402 -9.56 11.84 -1.93
CA GLY A 402 -8.38 12.20 -2.73
C GLY A 402 -7.25 11.17 -2.65
N GLU A 403 -5.99 11.63 -2.60
CA GLU A 403 -4.79 10.78 -2.71
C GLU A 403 -4.55 9.85 -1.50
N LEU A 404 -5.20 10.11 -0.36
CA LEU A 404 -4.93 9.43 0.91
C LEU A 404 -6.21 8.94 1.60
N PRO A 405 -7.05 8.14 0.92
CA PRO A 405 -8.38 7.81 1.42
C PRO A 405 -8.34 7.03 2.74
N LEU A 406 -7.27 6.27 3.02
CA LEU A 406 -7.09 5.49 4.25
C LEU A 406 -6.77 6.34 5.49
N MET A 407 -6.30 7.58 5.30
CA MET A 407 -5.84 8.41 6.42
C MET A 407 -6.97 9.07 7.19
N TYR A 408 -8.16 9.22 6.61
CA TYR A 408 -9.28 9.91 7.28
C TYR A 408 -9.63 9.30 8.62
N THR A 409 -9.79 7.98 8.68
CA THR A 409 -10.17 7.31 9.93
C THR A 409 -9.07 7.44 10.99
N LEU A 410 -7.79 7.33 10.59
CA LEU A 410 -6.67 7.56 11.51
C LEU A 410 -6.61 9.01 11.96
N ALA A 411 -6.80 9.96 11.05
CA ALA A 411 -6.82 11.39 11.36
C ALA A 411 -7.90 11.69 12.40
N CYS A 412 -9.13 11.18 12.24
CA CYS A 412 -10.19 11.34 13.24
C CYS A 412 -9.77 10.83 14.63
N ALA A 413 -9.05 9.70 14.71
CA ALA A 413 -8.59 9.14 15.97
C ALA A 413 -7.37 9.88 16.56
N ILE A 414 -6.45 10.38 15.72
CA ILE A 414 -5.29 11.18 16.14
C ILE A 414 -5.74 12.52 16.71
N VAL A 415 -6.68 13.13 16.03
CA VAL A 415 -7.17 14.47 16.34
C VAL A 415 -7.90 14.52 17.70
N LYS A 416 -8.63 13.45 18.07
CA LYS A 416 -9.42 13.40 19.30
C LYS A 416 -8.65 12.70 20.42
N PRO A 417 -8.25 13.38 21.51
CA PRO A 417 -7.52 12.77 22.62
C PRO A 417 -8.17 11.51 23.21
N GLN A 418 -9.50 11.49 23.30
CA GLN A 418 -10.27 10.36 23.81
C GLN A 418 -10.21 9.11 22.91
N CYS A 419 -9.85 9.26 21.63
CA CYS A 419 -9.79 8.17 20.65
C CYS A 419 -8.40 7.52 20.57
N THR A 420 -7.51 7.79 21.52
CA THR A 420 -6.15 7.21 21.59
C THR A 420 -6.17 5.69 21.52
N ASP A 421 -7.02 5.04 22.34
CA ASP A 421 -7.10 3.59 22.37
C ASP A 421 -7.57 3.03 21.02
N ILE A 422 -8.51 3.70 20.37
CA ILE A 422 -9.02 3.32 19.05
C ILE A 422 -7.90 3.44 18.01
N PHE A 423 -7.13 4.54 18.02
CA PHE A 423 -5.98 4.68 17.14
C PHE A 423 -4.99 3.53 17.35
N GLN A 424 -4.59 3.28 18.60
CA GLN A 424 -3.62 2.23 18.92
C GLN A 424 -4.12 0.84 18.52
N TYR A 425 -5.40 0.56 18.75
CA TYR A 425 -6.07 -0.68 18.37
C TYR A 425 -6.05 -0.89 16.85
N ILE A 426 -6.49 0.10 16.06
CA ILE A 426 -6.56 -0.03 14.60
C ILE A 426 -5.13 -0.10 14.02
N TRP A 427 -4.22 0.74 14.52
CA TRP A 427 -2.84 0.82 14.05
C TRP A 427 -2.07 -0.50 14.23
N ASN A 428 -2.13 -1.11 15.42
CA ASN A 428 -1.36 -2.31 15.74
C ASN A 428 -2.01 -3.62 15.24
N ASN A 429 -3.34 -3.75 15.34
CA ASN A 429 -3.99 -5.03 15.00
C ASN A 429 -4.16 -5.23 13.49
N TYR A 430 -4.10 -4.15 12.72
CA TYR A 430 -4.33 -4.18 11.27
C TYR A 430 -3.15 -3.60 10.50
N SER A 431 -1.93 -3.98 10.89
CA SER A 431 -0.67 -3.53 10.29
C SER A 431 -0.60 -3.70 8.77
N PHE A 432 -1.30 -4.71 8.24
CA PHE A 432 -1.42 -5.00 6.81
C PHE A 432 -2.24 -3.97 6.04
N VAL A 433 -3.07 -3.15 6.69
CA VAL A 433 -3.85 -2.09 6.02
C VAL A 433 -2.93 -0.97 5.57
N TRP A 434 -1.93 -0.67 6.38
CA TRP A 434 -1.08 0.51 6.24
C TRP A 434 0.03 0.30 5.21
N ASP A 435 0.54 1.41 4.70
CA ASP A 435 1.73 1.46 3.87
C ASP A 435 2.58 2.68 4.27
N TYR A 436 3.66 2.92 3.54
CA TYR A 436 4.58 4.01 3.84
C TYR A 436 3.91 5.39 3.75
N LYS A 437 2.96 5.57 2.81
CA LYS A 437 2.23 6.84 2.68
C LYS A 437 1.39 7.06 3.92
N CYS A 438 0.72 6.01 4.41
CA CYS A 438 -0.04 6.07 5.66
C CYS A 438 0.86 6.40 6.86
N LEU A 439 2.03 5.77 7.00
CA LEU A 439 2.98 6.06 8.08
C LEU A 439 3.48 7.50 8.04
N LYS A 440 3.92 7.97 6.87
CA LYS A 440 4.38 9.35 6.69
C LYS A 440 3.29 10.32 7.13
N GLN A 441 2.08 10.15 6.62
CA GLN A 441 0.96 11.06 6.89
C GLN A 441 0.48 10.98 8.33
N ALA A 442 0.44 9.79 8.94
CA ALA A 442 0.12 9.64 10.36
C ALA A 442 1.11 10.43 11.22
N LEU A 443 2.41 10.32 10.94
CA LEU A 443 3.44 11.09 11.66
C LEU A 443 3.28 12.60 11.46
N LEU A 444 3.04 13.06 10.22
CA LEU A 444 2.80 14.49 9.94
C LEU A 444 1.59 15.02 10.73
N ILE A 445 0.46 14.30 10.71
CA ILE A 445 -0.75 14.70 11.45
C ILE A 445 -0.50 14.68 12.95
N ILE A 446 0.14 13.62 13.48
CA ILE A 446 0.48 13.52 14.91
C ILE A 446 1.36 14.70 15.36
N ILE A 447 2.34 15.08 14.55
CA ILE A 447 3.23 16.21 14.81
C ILE A 447 2.44 17.53 14.79
N ASN A 448 1.60 17.72 13.78
CA ASN A 448 0.79 18.93 13.62
C ASN A 448 -0.22 19.12 14.76
N TYR A 449 -0.79 18.01 15.28
CA TYR A 449 -1.73 18.01 16.41
C TYR A 449 -1.07 17.81 17.78
N GLU A 450 0.26 17.84 17.84
CA GLU A 450 1.04 17.76 19.09
C GLU A 450 0.74 16.53 19.95
N ARG A 451 0.35 15.43 19.31
CA ARG A 451 0.02 14.17 19.97
C ARG A 451 1.29 13.39 20.31
N ILE A 452 2.09 13.94 21.22
CA ILE A 452 3.38 13.38 21.65
C ILE A 452 3.26 11.94 22.13
N ASP A 453 2.16 11.62 22.81
CA ASP A 453 1.81 10.26 23.23
C ASP A 453 1.70 9.30 22.03
N LEU A 454 1.02 9.73 20.97
CA LEU A 454 0.89 8.97 19.74
C LEU A 454 2.19 8.93 18.93
N LEU A 455 3.00 9.98 18.97
CA LEU A 455 4.30 10.01 18.29
C LEU A 455 5.22 8.91 18.85
N LEU A 456 5.37 8.89 20.18
CA LEU A 456 6.13 7.86 20.89
C LEU A 456 5.56 6.47 20.61
N PHE A 457 4.24 6.33 20.69
CA PHE A 457 3.57 5.07 20.41
C PHE A 457 3.83 4.59 18.98
N VAL A 458 3.66 5.43 17.96
CA VAL A 458 3.84 5.06 16.55
C VAL A 458 5.29 4.65 16.30
N LEU A 459 6.27 5.43 16.74
CA LEU A 459 7.69 5.10 16.53
C LEU A 459 8.08 3.79 17.23
N ARG A 460 7.46 3.46 18.36
CA ARG A 460 7.67 2.18 19.07
C ARG A 460 6.78 1.04 18.59
N SER A 461 5.79 1.32 17.75
CA SER A 461 4.79 0.33 17.36
C SER A 461 5.38 -0.73 16.44
N LYS A 462 4.98 -1.99 16.65
CA LYS A 462 5.35 -3.10 15.74
C LYS A 462 4.95 -2.80 14.30
N THR A 463 3.82 -2.14 14.09
CA THR A 463 3.38 -1.70 12.77
C THR A 463 4.39 -0.78 12.10
N ALA A 464 4.82 0.31 12.75
CA ALA A 464 5.77 1.24 12.14
C ALA A 464 7.15 0.59 11.92
N GLN A 465 7.59 -0.23 12.86
CA GLN A 465 8.83 -0.99 12.75
C GLN A 465 8.80 -1.96 11.57
N SER A 466 7.71 -2.71 11.43
CA SER A 466 7.47 -3.65 10.32
C SER A 466 7.40 -2.92 8.97
N LEU A 467 6.69 -1.79 8.90
CA LEU A 467 6.66 -0.93 7.72
C LEU A 467 8.07 -0.42 7.37
N PHE A 468 8.79 0.14 8.34
CA PHE A 468 10.14 0.64 8.12
C PHE A 468 11.12 -0.45 7.65
N LEU A 469 11.06 -1.63 8.26
CA LEU A 469 11.89 -2.76 7.89
C LEU A 469 11.49 -3.41 6.56
N SER A 470 10.28 -3.18 6.06
CA SER A 470 9.91 -3.59 4.70
C SER A 470 10.58 -2.73 3.62
N PHE A 471 11.01 -1.51 3.97
CA PHE A 471 11.61 -0.59 3.01
C PHE A 471 12.95 -1.11 2.51
N SER A 472 13.29 -0.73 1.26
CA SER A 472 14.65 -0.88 0.76
C SER A 472 15.62 -0.07 1.62
N TYR A 473 16.88 -0.47 1.64
CA TYR A 473 17.89 0.18 2.48
C TYR A 473 18.02 1.67 2.18
N HIS A 474 18.11 2.01 0.89
CA HIS A 474 18.18 3.38 0.42
C HIS A 474 16.93 4.18 0.77
N PHE A 475 15.74 3.58 0.61
CA PHE A 475 14.48 4.25 0.95
C PHE A 475 14.34 4.52 2.45
N ARG A 476 14.91 3.67 3.32
CA ARG A 476 14.95 3.96 4.78
C ARG A 476 15.77 5.21 5.10
N ILE A 477 16.92 5.37 4.43
CA ILE A 477 17.75 6.57 4.58
C ILE A 477 16.94 7.79 4.13
N GLN A 478 16.40 7.77 2.91
CA GLN A 478 15.58 8.87 2.39
C GLN A 478 14.40 9.20 3.30
N PHE A 479 13.68 8.18 3.79
CA PHE A 479 12.53 8.36 4.67
C PHE A 479 12.93 9.08 5.96
N LEU A 480 13.96 8.60 6.67
CA LEU A 480 14.39 9.23 7.93
C LEU A 480 15.04 10.59 7.70
N SER A 481 15.85 10.75 6.64
CA SER A 481 16.44 12.02 6.24
C SER A 481 15.38 13.08 5.99
N GLN A 482 14.29 12.77 5.27
CA GLN A 482 13.18 13.71 5.07
C GLN A 482 12.57 14.18 6.40
N PHE A 483 12.41 13.31 7.39
CA PHE A 483 11.91 13.74 8.70
C PHE A 483 12.94 14.58 9.46
N VAL A 484 14.23 14.29 9.27
CA VAL A 484 15.31 15.07 9.87
C VAL A 484 15.40 16.47 9.25
N GLU A 485 15.44 16.57 7.92
CA GLU A 485 15.46 17.84 7.19
C GLU A 485 14.27 18.72 7.53
N ASN A 486 13.05 18.18 7.44
CA ASN A 486 11.83 18.97 7.58
C ASN A 486 11.58 19.48 9.01
N TYR A 487 12.02 18.74 10.03
CA TYR A 487 11.69 19.07 11.42
C TYR A 487 12.90 19.44 12.27
N PHE A 488 14.12 19.08 11.87
CA PHE A 488 15.31 19.23 12.72
C PHE A 488 16.32 20.24 12.17
N ASP A 489 16.42 20.38 10.85
CA ASP A 489 17.37 21.28 10.19
C ASP A 489 16.68 22.55 9.66
N GLN A 490 15.73 23.09 10.42
CA GLN A 490 15.21 24.41 10.14
C GLN A 490 16.35 25.43 10.29
N SER A 491 16.49 26.32 9.30
CA SER A 491 17.56 27.32 9.33
C SER A 491 17.45 28.15 10.62
N PRO A 492 18.59 28.55 11.23
CA PRO A 492 18.57 29.41 12.41
C PRO A 492 17.69 30.65 12.22
N GLU A 493 17.67 31.19 11.00
CA GLU A 493 16.85 32.33 10.59
C GLU A 493 15.33 32.03 10.64
N LEU A 494 14.91 30.84 10.24
CA LEU A 494 13.52 30.39 10.36
C LEU A 494 13.15 30.28 11.84
N LEU A 495 13.98 29.60 12.63
CA LEU A 495 13.75 29.42 14.07
C LEU A 495 13.67 30.77 14.81
N GLU A 496 14.53 31.73 14.45
CA GLU A 496 14.55 33.08 15.03
C GLU A 496 13.25 33.86 14.78
N ARG A 497 12.59 33.62 13.65
CA ARG A 497 11.30 34.25 13.29
C ARG A 497 10.09 33.59 13.94
N MET A 498 10.23 32.36 14.45
CA MET A 498 9.14 31.64 15.10
C MET A 498 8.90 32.16 16.51
N GLU A 499 7.63 32.12 16.94
CA GLU A 499 7.27 32.37 18.32
C GLU A 499 7.96 31.37 19.25
N ILE A 500 8.31 31.81 20.47
CA ILE A 500 9.07 30.99 21.43
C ILE A 500 8.34 29.68 21.74
N GLU A 501 7.01 29.72 21.85
CA GLU A 501 6.19 28.54 22.10
C GLU A 501 6.29 27.53 20.95
N GLU A 502 6.22 28.00 19.71
CA GLU A 502 6.33 27.15 18.52
C GLU A 502 7.73 26.54 18.38
N ARG A 503 8.77 27.33 18.66
CA ARG A 503 10.15 26.87 18.68
C ARG A 503 10.35 25.77 19.73
N ASN A 504 9.84 25.99 20.95
CA ASN A 504 9.93 25.00 22.03
C ASN A 504 9.17 23.71 21.68
N ARG A 505 8.02 23.84 21.02
CA ARG A 505 7.23 22.72 20.50
C ARG A 505 8.03 21.89 19.49
N ILE A 506 8.56 22.53 18.45
CA ILE A 506 9.36 21.84 17.41
C ILE A 506 10.57 21.18 18.05
N ASN A 507 11.28 21.87 18.94
CA ASN A 507 12.43 21.30 19.65
C ASN A 507 12.05 20.06 20.48
N LYS A 508 10.87 20.05 21.12
CA LYS A 508 10.39 18.90 21.89
C LYS A 508 10.10 17.71 20.97
N ILE A 509 9.35 17.93 19.90
CA ILE A 509 9.02 16.90 18.89
C ILE A 509 10.31 16.35 18.26
N ALA A 510 11.22 17.26 17.91
CA ALA A 510 12.52 16.93 17.38
C ALA A 510 13.29 16.02 18.34
N ASN A 511 13.42 16.41 19.60
CA ASN A 511 14.14 15.60 20.57
C ASN A 511 13.53 14.21 20.76
N ILE A 512 12.20 14.09 20.79
CA ILE A 512 11.51 12.80 20.87
C ILE A 512 11.84 11.93 19.67
N PHE A 513 11.55 12.41 18.46
CA PHE A 513 11.76 11.63 17.25
C PHE A 513 13.22 11.21 17.12
N LYS A 514 14.11 12.17 17.32
CA LYS A 514 15.56 12.02 17.17
C LYS A 514 16.11 11.05 18.24
N ASN A 515 15.46 10.90 19.40
CA ASN A 515 15.79 9.87 20.40
C ASN A 515 15.24 8.49 20.02
N GLU A 516 13.97 8.42 19.61
CA GLU A 516 13.34 7.15 19.25
C GLU A 516 13.97 6.50 18.01
N ILE A 517 14.40 7.28 17.01
CA ILE A 517 15.12 6.71 15.86
C ILE A 517 16.54 6.26 16.22
N CYS A 518 17.05 6.57 17.41
CA CYS A 518 18.30 5.99 17.89
C CYS A 518 18.14 4.54 18.38
N GLU A 519 16.91 4.08 18.55
CA GLU A 519 16.58 2.74 19.01
C GLU A 519 16.35 1.79 17.82
N GLN A 520 16.35 0.48 18.11
CA GLN A 520 16.00 -0.54 17.12
C GLN A 520 14.52 -0.40 16.70
N PRO A 521 14.18 -0.59 15.41
CA PRO A 521 15.02 -1.02 14.29
C PRO A 521 15.66 0.12 13.47
N TYR A 522 15.55 1.37 13.93
CA TYR A 522 15.99 2.56 13.19
C TYR A 522 17.48 2.84 13.33
N ALA A 523 18.06 2.46 14.48
CA ALA A 523 19.44 2.76 14.88
C ALA A 523 20.50 2.61 13.76
N PRO A 524 20.53 1.52 12.95
CA PRO A 524 21.55 1.36 11.92
C PRO A 524 21.48 2.42 10.83
N ILE A 525 20.27 2.82 10.45
CA ILE A 525 20.04 3.84 9.43
C ILE A 525 20.30 5.23 10.01
N SER A 526 19.82 5.46 11.24
CA SER A 526 20.06 6.71 11.96
C SER A 526 21.55 6.96 12.21
N MET A 527 22.35 5.91 12.48
CA MET A 527 23.80 6.02 12.61
C MET A 527 24.44 6.61 11.35
N ILE A 528 24.00 6.18 10.17
CA ILE A 528 24.49 6.68 8.88
C ILE A 528 24.05 8.11 8.65
N ILE A 529 22.78 8.41 8.97
CA ILE A 529 22.23 9.75 8.86
C ILE A 529 23.02 10.71 9.74
N PHE A 530 23.25 10.37 11.02
CA PHE A 530 24.00 11.21 11.95
C PHE A 530 25.51 11.23 11.72
N LEU A 531 26.03 10.36 10.85
CA LEU A 531 27.43 10.39 10.44
C LEU A 531 27.65 11.23 9.17
N TYR A 532 26.78 11.09 8.18
CA TYR A 532 27.02 11.61 6.82
C TYR A 532 26.00 12.63 6.32
N VAL A 533 24.73 12.56 6.75
CA VAL A 533 23.66 13.41 6.20
C VAL A 533 23.39 14.61 7.11
N HIS A 534 23.22 14.35 8.40
CA HIS A 534 22.96 15.36 9.44
C HIS A 534 23.88 15.13 10.63
N PRO A 535 25.16 15.54 10.55
CA PRO A 535 26.16 15.24 11.56
C PRO A 535 25.72 15.63 12.99
N ASP A 536 25.44 14.62 13.83
CA ASP A 536 25.14 14.78 15.26
C ASP A 536 25.88 13.70 16.03
N GLN A 537 27.07 14.06 16.50
CA GLN A 537 27.97 13.15 17.21
C GLN A 537 27.31 12.46 18.40
N ARG A 538 26.52 13.19 19.21
CA ARG A 538 25.96 12.62 20.44
C ARG A 538 25.00 11.49 20.08
N ARG A 539 24.24 11.70 19.02
CA ARG A 539 23.27 10.72 18.53
C ARG A 539 23.94 9.61 17.73
N PHE A 540 24.99 9.91 16.97
CA PHE A 540 25.84 8.89 16.35
C PHE A 540 26.33 7.90 17.41
N VAL A 541 26.92 8.40 18.50
CA VAL A 541 27.40 7.55 19.61
C VAL A 541 26.25 6.74 20.22
N ASN A 542 25.09 7.36 20.45
CA ASN A 542 23.91 6.65 20.97
C ASN A 542 23.43 5.53 20.03
N THR A 543 23.27 5.84 18.74
CA THR A 543 22.87 4.86 17.72
C THR A 543 23.88 3.72 17.61
N TYR A 544 25.18 4.02 17.65
CA TYR A 544 26.26 3.04 17.51
C TYR A 544 26.14 1.91 18.54
N TYR A 545 25.84 2.24 19.80
CA TYR A 545 25.68 1.23 20.86
C TYR A 545 24.42 0.37 20.69
N ASN A 546 23.44 0.85 19.94
CA ASN A 546 22.22 0.13 19.61
C ASN A 546 22.36 -0.69 18.31
N VAL A 547 23.45 -0.56 17.53
CA VAL A 547 23.69 -1.33 16.30
C VAL A 547 24.18 -2.74 16.62
N THR A 548 23.49 -3.75 16.06
CA THR A 548 23.87 -5.16 16.22
C THR A 548 24.80 -5.64 15.10
N ASP A 549 25.45 -6.80 15.27
CA ASP A 549 26.28 -7.39 14.20
C ASP A 549 25.46 -7.71 12.93
N ILE A 550 24.18 -8.11 13.10
CA ILE A 550 23.26 -8.33 11.98
C ILE A 550 23.03 -7.04 11.18
N ASP A 551 22.99 -5.91 11.86
CA ASP A 551 22.83 -4.61 11.21
C ASP A 551 24.07 -4.18 10.46
N ILE A 552 25.27 -4.46 11.00
CA ILE A 552 26.54 -4.26 10.33
C ILE A 552 26.61 -5.12 9.06
N GLU A 553 26.21 -6.39 9.13
CA GLU A 553 26.11 -7.27 7.96
C GLU A 553 25.18 -6.68 6.88
N ARG A 554 24.01 -6.18 7.29
CA ARG A 554 23.03 -5.56 6.38
C ARG A 554 23.56 -4.29 5.73
N PHE A 555 24.28 -3.47 6.49
CA PHE A 555 24.94 -2.26 6.00
C PHE A 555 26.00 -2.61 4.95
N ILE A 556 26.91 -3.55 5.24
CA ILE A 556 27.94 -4.01 4.30
C ILE A 556 27.32 -4.50 2.99
N ARG A 557 26.23 -5.28 3.07
CA ARG A 557 25.57 -5.80 1.86
C ARG A 557 24.90 -4.72 1.03
N SER A 558 24.27 -3.76 1.70
CA SER A 558 23.42 -2.77 1.04
C SER A 558 24.20 -1.54 0.58
N ASN A 559 25.33 -1.24 1.23
CA ASN A 559 26.17 -0.09 0.95
C ASN A 559 27.65 -0.43 1.22
N TYR A 560 28.18 -1.35 0.41
CA TYR A 560 29.56 -1.82 0.55
C TYR A 560 30.57 -0.69 0.41
N ASP A 561 30.32 0.30 -0.46
CA ASP A 561 31.28 1.37 -0.71
C ASP A 561 31.38 2.32 0.50
N SER A 562 30.26 2.67 1.16
CA SER A 562 30.34 3.40 2.45
C SER A 562 31.01 2.56 3.55
N ALA A 563 30.74 1.25 3.63
CA ALA A 563 31.40 0.38 4.59
C ALA A 563 32.92 0.31 4.33
N LYS A 564 33.32 0.25 3.05
CA LYS A 564 34.72 0.30 2.61
C LYS A 564 35.37 1.62 2.98
N ASN A 565 34.70 2.75 2.73
CA ASN A 565 35.21 4.08 3.09
C ASN A 565 35.45 4.21 4.60
N ILE A 566 34.59 3.62 5.44
CA ILE A 566 34.81 3.58 6.90
C ILE A 566 36.05 2.74 7.23
N VAL A 567 36.29 1.61 6.56
CA VAL A 567 37.48 0.78 6.80
C VAL A 567 38.76 1.46 6.32
N GLU A 568 38.75 1.94 5.08
CA GLU A 568 39.90 2.59 4.42
C GLU A 568 40.24 3.94 5.06
N GLY A 569 39.24 4.65 5.59
CA GLY A 569 39.43 5.88 6.34
C GLY A 569 40.31 5.73 7.59
N PHE A 570 40.53 4.51 8.09
CA PHE A 570 41.44 4.19 9.20
C PHE A 570 42.67 3.37 8.76
N SER A 571 42.92 3.21 7.46
CA SER A 571 44.04 2.42 6.94
C SER A 571 45.39 3.16 6.96
N SER A 572 45.36 4.49 6.97
CA SER A 572 46.55 5.35 6.99
C SER A 572 46.28 6.66 7.72
N ASP A 573 47.32 7.34 8.19
CA ASP A 573 47.19 8.66 8.83
C ASP A 573 46.60 9.72 7.89
N GLU A 574 46.89 9.63 6.59
CA GLU A 574 46.34 10.51 5.56
C GLU A 574 44.83 10.32 5.41
N SER A 575 44.35 9.07 5.35
CA SER A 575 42.92 8.77 5.28
C SER A 575 42.17 9.18 6.55
N VAL A 576 42.82 9.04 7.72
CA VAL A 576 42.25 9.53 9.00
C VAL A 576 42.14 11.05 8.99
N GLN A 577 43.12 11.74 8.40
CA GLN A 577 43.09 13.19 8.24
C GLN A 577 41.97 13.63 7.26
N GLN A 578 41.74 12.89 6.18
CA GLN A 578 40.59 13.12 5.28
C GLN A 578 39.25 12.94 6.02
N LEU A 579 39.06 11.84 6.77
CA LEU A 579 37.85 11.66 7.58
C LEU A 579 37.66 12.78 8.61
N ARG A 580 38.75 13.29 9.18
CA ARG A 580 38.72 14.39 10.12
C ARG A 580 38.26 15.71 9.48
N GLU A 581 38.53 15.88 8.19
CA GLU A 581 38.07 17.04 7.41
C GLU A 581 36.62 16.88 6.96
N GLU A 582 36.19 15.65 6.62
CA GLU A 582 34.83 15.35 6.18
C GLU A 582 33.80 15.31 7.31
N ILE A 583 34.18 14.84 8.50
CA ILE A 583 33.23 14.57 9.58
C ILE A 583 33.34 15.64 10.68
N PRO A 584 32.27 16.44 10.89
CA PRO A 584 32.22 17.40 12.00
C PRO A 584 32.45 16.72 13.35
N ASN A 585 33.26 17.35 14.20
CA ASN A 585 33.62 16.85 15.53
C ASN A 585 34.20 15.42 15.56
N PHE A 586 34.92 15.02 14.50
CA PHE A 586 35.54 13.69 14.37
C PHE A 586 36.27 13.21 15.63
N LYS A 587 36.98 14.11 16.34
CA LYS A 587 37.76 13.77 17.55
C LYS A 587 36.93 13.02 18.59
N ASP A 588 35.67 13.37 18.73
CA ASP A 588 34.86 12.88 19.81
C ASP A 588 34.10 11.59 19.47
N ILE A 589 34.00 11.25 18.18
CA ILE A 589 33.43 9.99 17.69
C ILE A 589 34.51 9.02 17.17
N LYS A 590 35.78 9.44 17.15
CA LYS A 590 36.90 8.70 16.57
C LYS A 590 36.98 7.27 17.10
N VAL A 591 36.78 7.08 18.41
CA VAL A 591 36.87 5.75 19.04
C VAL A 591 35.76 4.82 18.54
N GLN A 592 34.53 5.31 18.48
CA GLN A 592 33.38 4.55 18.00
C GLN A 592 33.52 4.24 16.51
N LEU A 593 33.99 5.19 15.70
CA LEU A 593 34.28 4.97 14.28
C LEU A 593 35.40 3.95 14.06
N LEU A 594 36.49 4.01 14.83
CA LEU A 594 37.57 3.03 14.76
C LEU A 594 37.06 1.62 15.14
N ASN A 595 36.23 1.53 16.19
CA ASN A 595 35.63 0.26 16.59
C ASN A 595 34.66 -0.26 15.52
N LEU A 596 33.84 0.61 14.91
CA LEU A 596 32.96 0.25 13.80
C LEU A 596 33.76 -0.23 12.58
N SER A 597 34.81 0.49 12.22
CA SER A 597 35.75 0.12 11.16
C SER A 597 36.35 -1.27 11.42
N THR A 598 36.83 -1.52 12.63
CA THR A 598 37.36 -2.82 13.04
C THR A 598 36.30 -3.92 12.96
N LYS A 599 35.06 -3.65 13.39
CA LYS A 599 33.94 -4.60 13.29
C LYS A 599 33.63 -4.92 11.82
N ILE A 600 33.55 -3.91 10.95
CA ILE A 600 33.29 -4.07 9.52
C ILE A 600 34.42 -4.88 8.86
N GLN A 601 35.67 -4.48 9.09
CA GLN A 601 36.85 -5.11 8.50
C GLN A 601 36.93 -6.61 8.82
N ASN A 602 36.61 -6.97 10.07
CA ASN A 602 36.64 -8.36 10.52
C ASN A 602 35.35 -9.14 10.20
N HIS A 603 34.31 -8.49 9.68
CA HIS A 603 33.04 -9.14 9.41
C HIS A 603 33.16 -10.12 8.22
N PRO A 604 32.69 -11.38 8.32
CA PRO A 604 32.82 -12.38 7.26
C PRO A 604 32.26 -11.92 5.91
N GLN A 605 31.14 -11.18 5.93
CA GLN A 605 30.52 -10.62 4.74
C GLN A 605 31.41 -9.58 4.02
N TYR A 606 32.10 -8.71 4.77
CA TYR A 606 32.98 -7.70 4.20
C TYR A 606 34.17 -8.38 3.51
N LEU A 607 34.86 -9.26 4.24
CA LEU A 607 35.98 -10.06 3.72
C LEU A 607 35.61 -10.84 2.45
N SER A 608 34.41 -11.43 2.41
CA SER A 608 33.90 -12.12 1.23
C SER A 608 33.73 -11.16 0.04
N MET A 609 33.10 -9.99 0.26
CA MET A 609 32.84 -9.03 -0.81
C MET A 609 34.10 -8.36 -1.33
N THR A 610 35.07 -8.06 -0.46
CA THR A 610 36.38 -7.52 -0.85
C THR A 610 37.11 -8.51 -1.75
N LYS A 611 37.19 -9.79 -1.36
CA LYS A 611 37.77 -10.85 -2.19
C LYS A 611 37.07 -10.98 -3.54
N THR A 612 35.73 -10.96 -3.58
CA THR A 612 34.99 -11.01 -4.85
C THR A 612 35.30 -9.81 -5.75
N LYS A 613 35.32 -8.59 -5.21
CA LYS A 613 35.65 -7.38 -6.00
C LYS A 613 37.10 -7.39 -6.48
N GLU A 614 38.05 -7.88 -5.68
CA GLU A 614 39.46 -8.03 -6.09
C GLU A 614 39.61 -9.02 -7.25
N VAL A 615 38.94 -10.17 -7.18
CA VAL A 615 38.91 -11.15 -8.27
C VAL A 615 38.29 -10.55 -9.53
N SER A 616 37.17 -9.84 -9.40
CA SER A 616 36.55 -9.13 -10.52
C SER A 616 37.48 -8.07 -11.12
N LYS A 617 38.18 -7.27 -10.30
CA LYS A 617 39.12 -6.25 -10.76
C LYS A 617 40.32 -6.85 -11.48
N LYS A 618 40.91 -7.93 -10.95
CA LYS A 618 41.99 -8.68 -11.63
C LYS A 618 41.53 -9.24 -12.98
N LYS A 619 40.31 -9.79 -13.04
CA LYS A 619 39.73 -10.28 -14.30
C LYS A 619 39.51 -9.16 -15.31
N SER A 620 39.01 -8.00 -14.88
CA SER A 620 38.84 -6.83 -15.74
C SER A 620 40.17 -6.26 -16.23
N MET A 621 41.20 -6.19 -15.38
CA MET A 621 42.55 -5.77 -15.79
C MET A 621 43.17 -6.74 -16.78
N ASN A 622 43.02 -8.05 -16.58
CA ASN A 622 43.51 -9.05 -17.53
C ASN A 622 42.79 -8.94 -18.88
N MET A 623 41.46 -8.76 -18.90
CA MET A 623 40.73 -8.54 -20.15
C MET A 623 41.15 -7.25 -20.85
N MET A 624 41.41 -6.17 -20.10
CA MET A 624 41.91 -4.91 -20.67
C MET A 624 43.31 -5.08 -21.27
N GLN A 625 44.20 -5.79 -20.58
CA GLN A 625 45.52 -6.15 -21.12
C GLN A 625 45.44 -7.06 -22.35
N GLU A 626 44.50 -8.01 -22.40
CA GLU A 626 44.24 -8.82 -23.60
C GLU A 626 43.74 -7.97 -24.76
N VAL A 627 42.84 -7.01 -24.52
CA VAL A 627 42.35 -6.07 -25.55
C VAL A 627 43.48 -5.16 -26.03
N ASP A 628 44.29 -4.61 -25.13
CA ASP A 628 45.45 -3.77 -25.50
C ASP A 628 46.49 -4.57 -26.29
N MET A 629 46.72 -5.84 -25.94
CA MET A 629 47.59 -6.75 -26.69
C MET A 629 47.04 -7.09 -28.08
N ILE A 630 45.72 -7.29 -28.20
CA ILE A 630 45.06 -7.51 -29.50
C ILE A 630 45.18 -6.25 -30.36
N GLN A 631 44.94 -5.07 -29.79
CA GLN A 631 45.07 -3.79 -30.51
C GLN A 631 46.51 -3.55 -30.96
N LEU A 632 47.51 -3.82 -30.11
CA LEU A 632 48.92 -3.71 -30.48
C LEU A 632 49.28 -4.66 -31.63
N ASN A 633 48.74 -5.88 -31.63
CA ASN A 633 48.96 -6.84 -32.74
C ASN A 633 48.29 -6.37 -34.05
N ILE A 634 47.10 -5.77 -33.98
CA ILE A 634 46.43 -5.17 -35.15
C ILE A 634 47.27 -4.01 -35.69
N ASP A 635 47.77 -3.13 -34.82
CA ASP A 635 48.59 -1.99 -35.23
C ASP A 635 49.92 -2.44 -35.87
N ILE A 636 50.52 -3.54 -35.37
CA ILE A 636 51.72 -4.17 -35.97
C ILE A 636 51.40 -4.80 -37.33
N GLU A 637 50.25 -5.46 -37.48
CA GLU A 637 49.81 -6.01 -38.77
C GLU A 637 49.53 -4.89 -39.79
N ASP A 638 48.91 -3.78 -39.37
CA ASP A 638 48.69 -2.59 -40.21
C ASP A 638 49.99 -1.87 -40.60
N GLU A 639 51.01 -1.82 -39.73
CA GLU A 639 52.34 -1.31 -40.09
C GLU A 639 53.09 -2.25 -41.03
N SER A 640 52.96 -3.57 -40.86
CA SER A 640 53.57 -4.55 -41.75
C SER A 640 52.97 -4.50 -43.16
N THR A 641 51.65 -4.36 -43.26
CA THR A 641 50.94 -4.21 -44.54
C THR A 641 51.22 -2.84 -45.20
N ARG A 642 51.42 -1.76 -44.43
CA ARG A 642 51.92 -0.46 -44.94
C ARG A 642 53.36 -0.53 -45.47
N ASN A 643 54.22 -1.32 -44.85
CA ASN A 643 55.60 -1.51 -45.33
C ASN A 643 55.66 -2.41 -46.58
N GLU A 644 54.73 -3.35 -46.76
CA GLU A 644 54.62 -4.11 -48.02
C GLU A 644 53.96 -3.30 -49.15
N SER A 645 52.96 -2.47 -48.85
CA SER A 645 52.32 -1.60 -49.85
C SER A 645 53.16 -0.39 -50.26
N SER A 646 54.21 -0.03 -49.52
CA SER A 646 55.22 0.94 -49.94
C SER A 646 56.33 0.35 -50.84
N GLN A 647 56.39 -0.97 -51.00
CA GLN A 647 57.25 -1.64 -52.01
C GLN A 647 56.52 -1.99 -53.32
N LEU A 648 55.19 -1.97 -53.33
CA LEU A 648 54.39 -2.09 -54.55
C LEU A 648 53.99 -0.70 -55.03
N GLY A 649 54.80 -0.13 -55.92
CA GLY A 649 54.47 1.08 -56.66
C GLY A 649 53.21 0.89 -57.50
N ILE A 650 52.04 1.16 -56.91
CA ILE A 650 50.76 1.18 -57.59
C ILE A 650 50.50 2.62 -58.02
N LYS A 651 50.50 2.81 -59.33
CA LYS A 651 50.11 4.03 -60.03
C LYS A 651 48.65 4.36 -59.75
N ASP A 652 48.41 5.67 -59.73
CA ASP A 652 47.12 6.37 -59.78
C ASP A 652 45.97 5.54 -60.37
N VAL A 653 44.92 5.36 -59.56
CA VAL A 653 43.58 5.01 -60.05
C VAL A 653 42.61 6.06 -59.54
N ASP A 654 41.96 6.71 -60.51
CA ASP A 654 41.05 7.82 -60.38
C ASP A 654 39.86 7.56 -59.44
N SER A 655 39.46 8.68 -58.84
CA SER A 655 38.24 8.90 -58.06
C SER A 655 36.99 8.22 -58.63
N LEU A 656 36.35 7.38 -57.82
CA LEU A 656 34.95 6.99 -57.99
C LEU A 656 34.18 7.27 -56.69
N THR A 657 33.46 8.38 -56.71
CA THR A 657 32.35 8.72 -55.81
C THR A 657 31.18 7.75 -56.02
N LEU A 658 30.68 7.12 -54.96
CA LEU A 658 29.34 6.53 -54.92
C LEU A 658 28.70 6.70 -53.52
N PRO A 659 27.36 6.65 -53.42
CA PRO A 659 26.57 7.50 -52.55
C PRO A 659 26.21 6.86 -51.21
N ILE A 660 25.88 7.75 -50.27
CA ILE A 660 25.27 7.45 -48.97
C ILE A 660 23.82 7.02 -49.20
N TYR A 661 23.44 5.89 -48.59
CA TYR A 661 22.06 5.54 -48.25
C TYR A 661 21.85 5.74 -46.75
#